data_AF-A0A972HVH8-F1
#
_entry.id   AF-A0A972HVH8-F1
#
_cell.length_a   1.000
_cell.length_b   1.000
_cell.length_c   1.000
_cell.angle_alpha   90.00
_cell.angle_beta   90.00
_cell.angle_gamma   90.00
#
_symmetry.space_group_name_H-M   'P 1'
#
loop_
_entity.id
_entity.type
_entity.pdbx_description
1 polymer ?
#
loop_
_entity_poly.entity_id
_entity_poly.type
_entity_poly.pdbx_seq_one_letter_code
_entity_poly.pdbx_strand_id
1 'polypeptide(L)'
;MSGNAVVKGASYVLVHAPDFVINYGTTQTVERIVNPDSDYLKALNSSIRSYEQVLAYPPNQVYLGNLTPKDLEDFEFPWYDKQVADAKRFGKFGELMPEDEFIALMQICDAFDLVVLEENFVAKTKEKLTKHPLITESMLSKLKDGQSLEAIKEYISEYNAEPLYFEREIVGYVKRAHEIDVNLSAEVLLENLAYKASGVLALLHLINNSGIDREAVDYVIDCSEEACGDMNQRGGGNFAKAQAEMVGLINATGSDTRSFCAGPAHAIIEASALVKSGTFDNVVVFAGGAVAKLGMNGKDHVKKNIPILEDVMGGFAVLISKNDGVNPEINLDIVGRHTIGTGSSPQAVISSLVTDPLDRAGLRITDIDKFAAEMQNPDITKPAGAGDVPEANYKMIAALGVKRGELERADILNFVKNHGMKGWAPTQGHIPSGVPYLGFAREEILEGRIKKAMIIGKGSLFLGRMTNLFDGVSFVLQENSKEAQTEDLKVSVKEVIEPLIGIVAEDSELGKDNVLEAISLAENKGYRAILIEGEEAHKKMDEMLRRKEIDAAVTMNYSFPIGVSTVGRVITPGRGREMFIATTTGTSATDRAEAMVKNAIYGIIAAKASGVKEPTIGIANIDGARQAEKALRELQQKGYDIKFAESARKDGGVVMRGNDLLAGTADVMVMDSLTGNLMIKLFSAFTTGGSYESVGYGYGPGIGEGYDKIVLIVSRASGAPVIAGAIEYATQLVKNNCLKLAADEFAKANRSGLKQILDGLKERKTAATEEEVKPPAKEIVTVEIPGIEIMDIEDAAKTLWAEGIYAETGMGCTGPVVLVSEANEAKAIEILTKAGYIN
;
A
#
# COMPACT_ATOMS: atom_id res chain seq x y z
N MET A 1 -7.85 -10.67 1.31
CA MET A 1 -7.10 -9.69 0.49
C MET A 1 -6.22 -10.49 -0.46
N SER A 2 -6.12 -10.08 -1.73
CA SER A 2 -5.16 -10.70 -2.65
C SER A 2 -3.74 -10.57 -2.06
N GLY A 3 -2.90 -11.59 -2.28
CA GLY A 3 -1.50 -11.54 -1.88
C GLY A 3 -0.76 -10.36 -2.55
N ASN A 4 0.48 -10.09 -2.13
CA ASN A 4 1.31 -9.07 -2.75
C ASN A 4 1.38 -9.26 -4.27
N ALA A 5 1.32 -8.18 -5.05
CA ALA A 5 1.51 -8.23 -6.49
C ALA A 5 2.92 -8.75 -6.83
N VAL A 6 3.06 -9.38 -8.00
CA VAL A 6 4.32 -10.00 -8.44
C VAL A 6 4.86 -9.35 -9.71
N VAL A 7 6.19 -9.35 -9.85
CA VAL A 7 6.86 -8.97 -11.09
C VAL A 7 6.90 -10.17 -12.02
N LYS A 8 6.01 -10.22 -13.00
CA LYS A 8 5.86 -11.38 -13.90
C LYS A 8 6.77 -11.31 -15.13
N GLY A 9 7.16 -10.12 -15.54
CA GLY A 9 8.08 -9.92 -16.66
C GLY A 9 8.63 -8.50 -16.73
N ALA A 10 9.73 -8.34 -17.44
CA ALA A 10 10.35 -7.05 -17.73
C ALA A 10 10.93 -7.04 -19.14
N SER A 11 11.01 -5.86 -19.74
CA SER A 11 11.72 -5.60 -20.99
C SER A 11 12.53 -4.32 -20.90
N TYR A 12 13.61 -4.27 -21.68
CA TYR A 12 14.56 -3.16 -21.73
C TYR A 12 15.02 -2.99 -23.17
N VAL A 13 14.86 -1.78 -23.71
CA VAL A 13 15.21 -1.46 -25.11
C VAL A 13 16.13 -0.25 -25.17
N LEU A 14 16.98 -0.24 -26.18
CA LEU A 14 17.83 0.89 -26.53
C LEU A 14 17.58 1.24 -27.99
N VAL A 15 17.62 2.53 -28.31
CA VAL A 15 17.60 3.03 -29.68
C VAL A 15 18.88 3.81 -29.88
N HIS A 16 19.75 3.39 -30.81
CA HIS A 16 20.90 4.19 -31.19
C HIS A 16 20.41 5.38 -32.02
N ALA A 17 20.70 6.61 -31.58
CA ALA A 17 20.11 7.82 -32.14
C ALA A 17 21.17 8.92 -32.38
N PRO A 18 22.20 8.66 -33.20
CA PRO A 18 23.32 9.57 -33.41
C PRO A 18 22.92 10.92 -34.01
N ASP A 19 22.03 10.96 -35.00
CA ASP A 19 21.57 12.20 -35.61
C ASP A 19 20.60 12.94 -34.69
N PHE A 20 19.88 12.23 -33.82
CA PHE A 20 19.06 12.87 -32.78
C PHE A 20 19.93 13.59 -31.73
N VAL A 21 21.07 13.02 -31.34
CA VAL A 21 22.06 13.71 -30.48
C VAL A 21 22.50 15.01 -31.11
N ILE A 22 22.82 14.99 -32.41
CA ILE A 22 23.37 16.15 -33.13
C ILE A 22 22.34 17.27 -33.22
N ASN A 23 21.08 16.94 -33.49
CA ASN A 23 20.08 17.92 -33.90
C ASN A 23 19.07 18.30 -32.81
N TYR A 24 18.76 17.41 -31.87
CA TYR A 24 17.64 17.63 -30.93
C TYR A 24 18.04 17.55 -29.45
N GLY A 25 19.23 17.03 -29.13
CA GLY A 25 19.73 17.02 -27.76
C GLY A 25 19.83 18.42 -27.16
N THR A 26 19.28 18.64 -25.96
CA THR A 26 19.16 20.00 -25.39
C THR A 26 20.51 20.73 -25.29
N THR A 27 21.59 20.03 -24.94
CA THR A 27 22.92 20.62 -24.84
C THR A 27 23.42 21.16 -26.19
N GLN A 28 23.16 20.43 -27.27
CA GLN A 28 23.57 20.73 -28.64
C GLN A 28 22.72 21.87 -29.19
N THR A 29 21.40 21.81 -29.01
CA THR A 29 20.46 22.83 -29.45
C THR A 29 20.75 24.17 -28.76
N VAL A 30 20.95 24.17 -27.44
CA VAL A 30 21.31 25.39 -26.69
C VAL A 30 22.68 25.92 -27.10
N GLU A 31 23.69 25.06 -27.28
CA GLU A 31 25.01 25.52 -27.72
C GLU A 31 24.95 26.12 -29.12
N ARG A 32 24.14 25.58 -30.03
CA ARG A 32 23.99 26.11 -31.39
C ARG A 32 23.40 27.52 -31.39
N ILE A 33 22.53 27.83 -30.44
CA ILE A 33 21.94 29.17 -30.25
C ILE A 33 22.96 30.12 -29.60
N VAL A 34 23.64 29.68 -28.54
CA VAL A 34 24.49 30.55 -27.72
C VAL A 34 25.89 30.74 -28.29
N ASN A 35 26.45 29.71 -28.93
CA ASN A 35 27.82 29.68 -29.45
C ASN A 35 27.93 28.72 -30.67
N PRO A 36 27.40 29.11 -31.84
CA PRO A 36 27.32 28.24 -33.01
C PRO A 36 28.68 27.75 -33.53
N ASP A 37 29.75 28.53 -33.31
CA ASP A 37 31.11 28.20 -33.75
C ASP A 37 31.96 27.51 -32.67
N SER A 38 31.33 26.96 -31.62
CA SER A 38 32.03 26.32 -30.51
C SER A 38 32.91 25.15 -30.98
N ASP A 39 34.05 24.97 -30.30
CA ASP A 39 34.93 23.81 -30.54
C ASP A 39 34.20 22.49 -30.24
N TYR A 40 33.23 22.51 -29.32
CA TYR A 40 32.37 21.38 -29.02
C TYR A 40 31.55 20.94 -30.23
N LEU A 41 30.79 21.86 -30.86
CA LEU A 41 29.96 21.52 -32.02
C LEU A 41 30.79 21.05 -33.21
N LYS A 42 31.98 21.63 -33.41
CA LYS A 42 32.94 21.19 -34.44
C LYS A 42 33.44 19.77 -34.23
N ALA A 43 33.66 19.36 -32.98
CA ALA A 43 34.16 18.04 -32.61
C ALA A 43 33.05 17.00 -32.36
N LEU A 44 31.79 17.43 -32.27
CA LEU A 44 30.66 16.57 -31.92
C LEU A 44 30.53 15.39 -32.90
N ASN A 45 30.52 15.65 -34.21
CA ASN A 45 30.31 14.63 -35.23
C ASN A 45 31.36 13.52 -35.19
N SER A 46 32.63 13.86 -34.94
CA SER A 46 33.72 12.88 -34.83
C SER A 46 33.71 12.11 -33.51
N SER A 47 32.89 12.53 -32.55
CA SER A 47 32.81 11.94 -31.21
C SER A 47 31.59 11.01 -31.05
N ILE A 48 30.72 10.94 -32.06
CA ILE A 48 29.58 10.01 -32.09
C ILE A 48 30.06 8.60 -32.44
N ARG A 49 29.50 7.60 -31.75
CA ARG A 49 29.84 6.19 -31.98
C ARG A 49 29.09 5.63 -33.18
N SER A 50 29.69 4.63 -33.83
CA SER A 50 29.00 3.78 -34.81
C SER A 50 28.02 2.82 -34.11
N TYR A 51 27.04 2.31 -34.85
CA TYR A 51 26.10 1.31 -34.32
C TYR A 51 26.84 0.10 -33.74
N GLU A 52 27.90 -0.37 -34.39
CA GLU A 52 28.71 -1.50 -33.96
C GLU A 52 29.43 -1.23 -32.63
N GLN A 53 29.93 -0.01 -32.42
CA GLN A 53 30.54 0.38 -31.15
C GLN A 53 29.51 0.47 -30.02
N VAL A 54 28.33 1.01 -30.30
CA VAL A 54 27.23 1.09 -29.32
C VAL A 54 26.71 -0.31 -28.98
N LEU A 55 26.63 -1.19 -29.96
CA LEU A 55 26.24 -2.58 -29.80
C LEU A 55 27.25 -3.33 -28.94
N ALA A 56 28.54 -3.20 -29.22
CA ALA A 56 29.61 -3.90 -28.51
C ALA A 56 29.91 -3.34 -27.11
N TYR A 57 29.31 -2.21 -26.73
CA TYR A 57 29.55 -1.56 -25.45
C TYR A 57 28.99 -2.41 -24.28
N PRO A 58 29.83 -2.84 -23.30
CA PRO A 58 29.40 -3.80 -22.27
C PRO A 58 28.16 -3.36 -21.46
N PRO A 59 28.03 -2.10 -20.99
CA PRO A 59 26.83 -1.66 -20.29
C PRO A 59 25.54 -1.77 -21.10
N ASN A 60 25.59 -1.56 -22.42
CA ASN A 60 24.42 -1.75 -23.29
C ASN A 60 24.05 -3.22 -23.39
N GLN A 61 25.03 -4.12 -23.51
CA GLN A 61 24.78 -5.57 -23.51
C GLN A 61 24.24 -6.07 -22.17
N VAL A 62 24.62 -5.44 -21.05
CA VAL A 62 23.97 -5.66 -19.76
C VAL A 62 22.53 -5.15 -19.81
N TYR A 63 22.26 -3.93 -20.26
CA TYR A 63 20.90 -3.39 -20.29
C TYR A 63 19.91 -4.29 -21.07
N LEU A 64 20.36 -4.90 -22.18
CA LEU A 64 19.55 -5.83 -22.99
C LEU A 64 19.42 -7.25 -22.40
N GLY A 65 20.19 -7.58 -21.35
CA GLY A 65 20.22 -8.90 -20.73
C GLY A 65 21.04 -9.95 -21.47
N ASN A 66 21.98 -9.53 -22.33
CA ASN A 66 22.98 -10.44 -22.93
C ASN A 66 24.14 -10.73 -21.97
N LEU A 67 24.42 -9.78 -21.07
CA LEU A 67 25.31 -9.91 -19.93
C LEU A 67 24.53 -9.63 -18.65
N THR A 68 24.99 -10.14 -17.52
CA THR A 68 24.47 -9.78 -16.19
C THR A 68 25.27 -8.62 -15.60
N PRO A 69 24.73 -7.90 -14.60
CA PRO A 69 25.49 -6.91 -13.83
C PRO A 69 26.78 -7.47 -13.21
N LYS A 70 26.80 -8.77 -12.91
CA LYS A 70 27.98 -9.46 -12.39
C LYS A 70 29.04 -9.69 -13.48
N ASP A 71 28.64 -10.07 -14.68
CA ASP A 71 29.58 -10.26 -15.80
C ASP A 71 30.28 -8.94 -16.19
N LEU A 72 29.61 -7.80 -15.93
CA LEU A 72 30.21 -6.48 -16.14
C LEU A 72 31.44 -6.24 -15.25
N GLU A 73 31.54 -6.90 -14.10
CA GLU A 73 32.69 -6.81 -13.19
C GLU A 73 33.97 -7.42 -13.79
N ASP A 74 33.84 -8.33 -14.76
CA ASP A 74 34.98 -8.95 -15.45
C ASP A 74 35.65 -7.99 -16.45
N PHE A 75 34.97 -6.89 -16.80
CA PHE A 75 35.54 -5.82 -17.63
C PHE A 75 36.21 -4.76 -16.76
N GLU A 76 37.49 -4.51 -17.02
CA GLU A 76 38.22 -3.41 -16.39
C GLU A 76 37.55 -2.07 -16.76
N PHE A 77 37.27 -1.25 -15.74
CA PHE A 77 36.71 0.08 -15.89
C PHE A 77 37.82 1.09 -16.26
N PRO A 78 37.60 2.07 -17.17
CA PRO A 78 36.35 2.41 -17.85
C PRO A 78 35.96 1.42 -18.96
N TRP A 79 34.69 1.41 -19.36
CA TRP A 79 34.17 0.45 -20.35
C TRP A 79 34.01 1.02 -21.75
N TYR A 80 34.05 2.35 -21.94
CA TYR A 80 33.83 2.99 -23.24
C TYR A 80 34.87 2.61 -24.31
N ASP A 81 36.01 2.06 -23.90
CA ASP A 81 37.08 1.55 -24.77
C ASP A 81 37.11 0.00 -24.84
N LYS A 82 36.14 -0.67 -24.22
CA LYS A 82 36.00 -2.13 -24.20
C LYS A 82 34.91 -2.58 -25.16
N GLN A 83 35.01 -3.83 -25.61
CA GLN A 83 34.06 -4.42 -26.55
C GLN A 83 33.71 -5.84 -26.14
N VAL A 84 32.43 -6.18 -26.23
CA VAL A 84 31.92 -7.54 -26.12
C VAL A 84 32.06 -8.21 -27.50
N ALA A 85 32.86 -9.27 -27.58
CA ALA A 85 33.18 -9.91 -28.86
C ALA A 85 31.96 -10.46 -29.61
N ASP A 86 31.00 -11.05 -28.89
CA ASP A 86 29.78 -11.66 -29.44
C ASP A 86 28.53 -10.81 -29.13
N ALA A 87 28.66 -9.48 -29.21
CA ALA A 87 27.55 -8.56 -28.92
C ALA A 87 26.34 -8.80 -29.84
N LYS A 88 25.14 -8.79 -29.26
CA LYS A 88 23.90 -9.10 -29.98
C LYS A 88 22.92 -7.95 -29.92
N ARG A 89 22.25 -7.71 -31.06
CA ARG A 89 21.16 -6.72 -31.18
C ARG A 89 20.00 -7.08 -30.26
N PHE A 90 19.59 -8.35 -30.27
CA PHE A 90 18.51 -8.87 -29.45
C PHE A 90 19.10 -9.59 -28.24
N GLY A 91 18.61 -9.26 -27.05
CA GLY A 91 18.93 -9.92 -25.80
C GLY A 91 17.69 -10.45 -25.08
N LYS A 92 17.88 -10.95 -23.86
CA LYS A 92 16.81 -11.57 -23.07
C LYS A 92 15.65 -10.60 -22.79
N PHE A 93 15.96 -9.33 -22.57
CA PHE A 93 14.96 -8.33 -22.18
C PHE A 93 14.48 -7.46 -23.34
N GLY A 94 15.22 -7.33 -24.43
CA GLY A 94 14.79 -6.52 -25.57
C GLY A 94 15.87 -6.36 -26.63
N GLU A 95 15.97 -5.17 -27.22
CA GLU A 95 16.90 -4.93 -28.33
C GLU A 95 17.59 -3.57 -28.34
N LEU A 96 18.69 -3.47 -29.10
CA LEU A 96 19.26 -2.22 -29.59
C LEU A 96 18.81 -1.93 -31.03
N MET A 97 17.78 -1.11 -31.20
CA MET A 97 17.25 -0.73 -32.51
C MET A 97 18.15 0.32 -33.19
N PRO A 98 18.46 0.18 -34.49
CA PRO A 98 19.17 1.22 -35.26
C PRO A 98 18.25 2.41 -35.59
N GLU A 99 18.85 3.58 -35.81
CA GLU A 99 18.14 4.85 -35.99
C GLU A 99 17.17 4.87 -37.18
N ASP A 100 17.52 4.22 -38.29
CA ASP A 100 16.70 4.21 -39.49
C ASP A 100 15.39 3.43 -39.30
N GLU A 101 15.47 2.24 -38.71
CA GLU A 101 14.30 1.45 -38.32
C GLU A 101 13.44 2.21 -37.30
N PHE A 102 14.08 2.95 -36.39
CA PHE A 102 13.38 3.74 -35.39
C PHE A 102 12.62 4.93 -35.97
N ILE A 103 13.19 5.67 -36.92
CA ILE A 103 12.50 6.78 -37.62
C ILE A 103 11.26 6.24 -38.36
N ALA A 104 11.35 5.08 -38.99
CA ALA A 104 10.19 4.43 -39.59
C ALA A 104 9.15 3.99 -38.53
N LEU A 105 9.60 3.49 -37.37
CA LEU A 105 8.72 3.17 -36.24
C LEU A 105 7.99 4.41 -35.71
N MET A 106 8.63 5.59 -35.70
CA MET A 106 7.98 6.86 -35.34
C MET A 106 6.79 7.16 -36.26
N GLN A 107 6.94 6.98 -37.58
CA GLN A 107 5.81 7.16 -38.51
C GLN A 107 4.72 6.10 -38.29
N ILE A 108 5.08 4.85 -37.99
CA ILE A 108 4.10 3.79 -37.67
C ILE A 108 3.29 4.15 -36.41
N CYS A 109 3.92 4.77 -35.41
CA CYS A 109 3.30 5.15 -34.14
C CYS A 109 2.49 6.46 -34.23
N ASP A 110 2.61 7.19 -35.33
CA ASP A 110 1.96 8.48 -35.52
C ASP A 110 0.51 8.31 -35.96
N ALA A 111 -0.42 8.68 -35.06
CA ALA A 111 -1.85 8.59 -35.33
C ALA A 111 -2.41 9.80 -36.11
N PHE A 112 -1.61 10.87 -36.26
CA PHE A 112 -2.07 12.17 -36.77
C PHE A 112 -1.34 12.61 -38.04
N ASP A 113 -0.54 11.74 -38.66
CA ASP A 113 0.11 11.97 -39.94
C ASP A 113 1.05 13.21 -39.96
N LEU A 114 1.68 13.46 -38.81
CA LEU A 114 2.68 14.47 -38.55
C LEU A 114 4.06 14.09 -39.11
N VAL A 115 4.42 12.81 -39.11
CA VAL A 115 5.70 12.30 -39.61
C VAL A 115 5.60 12.02 -41.11
N VAL A 116 6.39 12.75 -41.90
CA VAL A 116 6.52 12.54 -43.34
C VAL A 116 7.95 12.14 -43.64
N LEU A 117 8.13 11.02 -44.35
CA LEU A 117 9.42 10.45 -44.68
C LEU A 117 9.68 10.47 -46.18
N GLU A 118 10.94 10.39 -46.57
CA GLU A 118 11.37 10.30 -47.96
C GLU A 118 11.08 8.90 -48.55
N GLU A 119 10.65 8.85 -49.81
CA GLU A 119 10.18 7.62 -50.46
C GLU A 119 11.22 6.48 -50.51
N ASN A 120 12.48 6.78 -50.81
CA ASN A 120 13.54 5.78 -50.86
C ASN A 120 13.95 5.31 -49.46
N PHE A 121 13.91 6.21 -48.47
CA PHE A 121 14.13 5.89 -47.07
C PHE A 121 13.06 4.95 -46.53
N VAL A 122 11.78 5.22 -46.82
CA VAL A 122 10.66 4.31 -46.52
C VAL A 122 10.88 2.95 -47.15
N ALA A 123 11.21 2.90 -48.45
CA ALA A 123 11.38 1.62 -49.15
C ALA A 123 12.46 0.75 -48.49
N LYS A 124 13.61 1.34 -48.13
CA LYS A 124 14.72 0.64 -47.46
C LYS A 124 14.35 0.17 -46.04
N THR A 125 13.75 1.05 -45.25
CA THR A 125 13.39 0.73 -43.85
C THR A 125 12.24 -0.27 -43.77
N LYS A 126 11.27 -0.21 -44.67
CA LYS A 126 10.19 -1.19 -44.79
C LYS A 126 10.72 -2.61 -45.03
N GLU A 127 11.75 -2.77 -45.86
CA GLU A 127 12.39 -4.07 -46.09
C GLU A 127 13.02 -4.63 -44.79
N LYS A 128 13.67 -3.76 -44.00
CA LYS A 128 14.25 -4.13 -42.70
C LYS A 128 13.18 -4.47 -41.67
N LEU A 129 12.17 -3.62 -41.51
CA LEU A 129 11.09 -3.82 -40.55
C LEU A 129 10.23 -5.06 -40.84
N THR A 130 10.11 -5.47 -42.11
CA THR A 130 9.44 -6.74 -42.48
C THR A 130 10.18 -7.96 -41.92
N LYS A 131 11.49 -7.85 -41.70
CA LYS A 131 12.32 -8.92 -41.10
C LYS A 131 12.36 -8.83 -39.57
N HIS A 132 11.78 -7.79 -38.98
CA HIS A 132 11.79 -7.58 -37.55
C HIS A 132 10.83 -8.56 -36.85
N PRO A 133 11.26 -9.29 -35.81
CA PRO A 133 10.46 -10.37 -35.23
C PRO A 133 9.14 -9.89 -34.58
N LEU A 134 9.08 -8.63 -34.14
CA LEU A 134 7.94 -8.09 -33.40
C LEU A 134 7.07 -7.10 -34.19
N ILE A 135 7.50 -6.67 -35.39
CA ILE A 135 6.72 -5.73 -36.20
C ILE A 135 5.73 -6.53 -37.06
N THR A 136 4.44 -6.29 -36.85
CA THR A 136 3.37 -7.04 -37.54
C THR A 136 2.99 -6.39 -38.87
N GLU A 137 2.31 -7.16 -39.73
CA GLU A 137 1.74 -6.61 -40.99
C GLU A 137 0.80 -5.43 -40.73
N SER A 138 0.00 -5.48 -39.65
CA SER A 138 -0.88 -4.37 -39.25
C SER A 138 -0.13 -3.11 -38.82
N MET A 139 1.11 -3.24 -38.35
CA MET A 139 1.97 -2.09 -38.06
C MET A 139 2.59 -1.56 -39.35
N LEU A 140 3.09 -2.45 -40.21
CA LEU A 140 3.68 -2.09 -41.50
C LEU A 140 2.67 -1.39 -42.42
N SER A 141 1.37 -1.72 -42.33
CA SER A 141 0.33 -1.03 -43.09
C SER A 141 0.11 0.43 -42.69
N LYS A 142 0.64 0.88 -41.55
CA LYS A 142 0.63 2.29 -41.11
C LYS A 142 1.82 3.08 -41.65
N LEU A 143 2.87 2.41 -42.14
CA LEU A 143 4.00 3.07 -42.78
C LEU A 143 3.59 3.56 -44.18
N LYS A 144 3.74 4.86 -44.44
CA LYS A 144 3.29 5.52 -45.67
C LYS A 144 4.36 5.45 -46.75
N ASP A 145 3.97 5.59 -48.01
CA ASP A 145 4.89 5.46 -49.17
C ASP A 145 5.98 6.56 -49.25
N GLY A 146 5.85 7.64 -48.48
CA GLY A 146 6.81 8.75 -48.43
C GLY A 146 6.57 9.82 -49.51
N GLN A 147 7.48 10.79 -49.59
CA GLN A 147 7.47 11.89 -50.56
C GLN A 147 8.86 12.09 -51.18
N SER A 148 8.93 12.78 -52.32
CA SER A 148 10.20 13.19 -52.92
C SER A 148 11.00 14.10 -51.99
N LEU A 149 12.32 13.99 -52.00
CA LEU A 149 13.22 14.83 -51.21
C LEU A 149 13.04 16.33 -51.49
N GLU A 150 12.72 16.72 -52.72
CA GLU A 150 12.44 18.10 -53.11
C GLU A 150 11.23 18.66 -52.35
N ALA A 151 10.11 17.94 -52.35
CA ALA A 151 8.90 18.32 -51.63
C ALA A 151 9.13 18.42 -50.12
N ILE A 152 9.93 17.50 -49.55
CA ILE A 152 10.34 17.53 -48.14
C ILE A 152 11.10 18.83 -47.83
N LYS A 153 12.12 19.17 -48.62
CA LYS A 153 12.93 20.38 -48.44
C LYS A 153 12.11 21.65 -48.60
N GLU A 154 11.21 21.69 -49.57
CA GLU A 154 10.26 22.79 -49.77
C GLU A 154 9.39 22.97 -48.53
N TYR A 155 8.77 21.89 -48.04
CA TYR A 155 7.87 21.96 -46.88
C TYR A 155 8.59 22.44 -45.60
N ILE A 156 9.80 21.94 -45.34
CA ILE A 156 10.61 22.37 -44.19
C ILE A 156 10.86 23.88 -44.26
N SER A 157 11.21 24.39 -45.44
CA SER A 157 11.52 25.81 -45.62
C SER A 157 10.31 26.74 -45.49
N GLU A 158 9.11 26.27 -45.86
CA GLU A 158 7.90 27.09 -45.91
C GLU A 158 7.05 27.01 -44.63
N TYR A 159 7.02 25.86 -43.94
CA TYR A 159 6.00 25.58 -42.91
C TYR A 159 6.54 25.34 -41.49
N ASN A 160 7.79 25.71 -41.20
CA ASN A 160 8.43 25.53 -39.88
C ASN A 160 8.28 24.09 -39.35
N ALA A 161 8.51 23.11 -40.23
CA ALA A 161 8.55 21.70 -39.85
C ALA A 161 9.93 21.35 -39.28
N GLU A 162 9.96 20.37 -38.37
CA GLU A 162 11.22 19.92 -37.78
C GLU A 162 11.84 18.84 -38.69
N PRO A 163 12.98 19.09 -39.34
CA PRO A 163 13.61 18.12 -40.24
C PRO A 163 14.05 16.87 -39.48
N LEU A 164 13.89 15.70 -40.08
CA LEU A 164 14.42 14.41 -39.60
C LEU A 164 15.69 14.05 -40.38
N TYR A 165 16.73 13.63 -39.66
CA TYR A 165 18.03 13.28 -40.24
C TYR A 165 18.38 11.82 -40.02
N PHE A 166 19.06 11.23 -41.00
CA PHE A 166 19.75 9.95 -40.87
C PHE A 166 21.01 9.97 -41.72
N GLU A 167 22.14 9.55 -41.13
CA GLU A 167 23.47 9.69 -41.72
C GLU A 167 23.76 11.14 -42.16
N ARG A 168 23.31 12.12 -41.34
CA ARG A 168 23.40 13.57 -41.58
C ARG A 168 22.64 14.11 -42.79
N GLU A 169 21.86 13.29 -43.47
CA GLU A 169 21.02 13.70 -44.59
C GLU A 169 19.56 13.81 -44.16
N ILE A 170 18.82 14.74 -44.77
CA ILE A 170 17.37 14.89 -44.51
C ILE A 170 16.64 13.68 -45.09
N VAL A 171 15.91 12.96 -44.23
CA VAL A 171 15.10 11.79 -44.60
C VAL A 171 13.61 11.97 -44.32
N GLY A 172 13.21 13.13 -43.80
CA GLY A 172 11.82 13.44 -43.51
C GLY A 172 11.66 14.71 -42.69
N TYR A 173 10.48 14.89 -42.12
CA TYR A 173 10.17 15.95 -41.17
C TYR A 173 8.98 15.61 -40.27
N VAL A 174 8.86 16.33 -39.16
CA VAL A 174 7.69 16.34 -38.29
C VAL A 174 6.94 17.66 -38.45
N LYS A 175 5.63 17.60 -38.69
CA LYS A 175 4.76 18.77 -38.77
C LYS A 175 4.46 19.33 -37.39
N ARG A 176 4.26 20.64 -37.29
CA ARG A 176 3.53 21.25 -36.17
C ARG A 176 2.05 20.82 -36.20
N ALA A 177 1.44 20.62 -35.05
CA ALA A 177 0.00 20.31 -34.94
C ALA A 177 -0.85 21.57 -34.66
N HIS A 178 -0.21 22.70 -34.36
CA HIS A 178 -0.88 23.98 -34.19
C HIS A 178 0.02 25.14 -34.60
N GLU A 179 -0.55 26.27 -35.03
CA GLU A 179 0.24 27.41 -35.53
C GLU A 179 0.91 28.23 -34.43
N ILE A 180 0.27 28.32 -33.26
CA ILE A 180 0.66 29.23 -32.16
C ILE A 180 1.05 28.47 -30.90
N ASP A 181 0.60 27.22 -30.74
CA ASP A 181 0.80 26.51 -29.49
C ASP A 181 2.19 25.94 -29.44
N VAL A 182 3.02 26.46 -28.54
CA VAL A 182 4.40 26.02 -28.36
C VAL A 182 4.49 24.55 -27.92
N ASN A 183 3.47 24.01 -27.25
CA ASN A 183 3.44 22.59 -26.84
C ASN A 183 3.03 21.66 -28.00
N LEU A 184 2.57 22.23 -29.12
CA LEU A 184 2.23 21.53 -30.36
C LEU A 184 3.10 22.00 -31.54
N SER A 185 4.29 22.53 -31.22
CA SER A 185 5.32 22.85 -32.21
C SER A 185 5.90 21.57 -32.81
N ALA A 186 6.57 21.68 -33.95
CA ALA A 186 7.18 20.54 -34.61
C ALA A 186 8.27 19.87 -33.74
N GLU A 187 9.10 20.65 -33.03
CA GLU A 187 10.10 20.15 -32.08
C GLU A 187 9.47 19.33 -30.95
N VAL A 188 8.45 19.88 -30.26
CA VAL A 188 7.79 19.17 -29.14
C VAL A 188 7.08 17.91 -29.62
N LEU A 189 6.50 17.94 -30.83
CA LEU A 189 5.88 16.76 -31.41
C LEU A 189 6.90 15.69 -31.81
N LEU A 190 8.08 16.09 -32.30
CA LEU A 190 9.18 15.16 -32.56
C LEU A 190 9.59 14.44 -31.28
N GLU A 191 9.78 15.17 -30.18
CA GLU A 191 10.13 14.60 -28.87
C GLU A 191 9.04 13.63 -28.39
N ASN A 192 7.77 14.04 -28.44
CA ASN A 192 6.63 13.22 -28.03
C ASN A 192 6.49 11.94 -28.88
N LEU A 193 6.74 12.03 -30.19
CA LEU A 193 6.65 10.88 -31.11
C LEU A 193 7.83 9.92 -30.94
N ALA A 194 9.04 10.42 -30.74
CA ALA A 194 10.22 9.60 -30.43
C ALA A 194 10.04 8.87 -29.08
N TYR A 195 9.51 9.58 -28.08
CA TYR A 195 9.15 8.99 -26.79
C TYR A 195 8.11 7.87 -26.97
N LYS A 196 7.01 8.16 -27.67
CA LYS A 196 5.95 7.17 -27.95
C LYS A 196 6.52 5.93 -28.65
N ALA A 197 7.31 6.11 -29.71
CA ALA A 197 7.84 5.00 -30.51
C ALA A 197 8.78 4.11 -29.69
N SER A 198 9.65 4.70 -28.88
CA SER A 198 10.59 3.94 -28.04
C SER A 198 9.89 3.18 -26.90
N GLY A 199 8.82 3.73 -26.32
CA GLY A 199 8.04 2.99 -25.32
C GLY A 199 7.10 1.93 -25.94
N VAL A 200 6.57 2.15 -27.15
CA VAL A 200 5.91 1.09 -27.94
C VAL A 200 6.85 -0.08 -28.19
N LEU A 201 8.12 0.20 -28.51
CA LEU A 201 9.13 -0.85 -28.66
C LEU A 201 9.32 -1.64 -27.37
N ALA A 202 9.43 -0.96 -26.22
CA ALA A 202 9.56 -1.61 -24.92
C ALA A 202 8.34 -2.51 -24.60
N LEU A 203 7.13 -2.02 -24.86
CA LEU A 203 5.89 -2.78 -24.67
C LEU A 203 5.83 -4.03 -25.57
N LEU A 204 6.19 -3.92 -26.85
CA LEU A 204 6.22 -5.08 -27.76
C LEU A 204 7.13 -6.20 -27.22
N HIS A 205 8.33 -5.83 -26.73
CA HIS A 205 9.23 -6.77 -26.10
C HIS A 205 8.67 -7.35 -24.80
N LEU A 206 7.99 -6.55 -23.96
CA LEU A 206 7.39 -7.07 -22.73
C LEU A 206 6.31 -8.12 -23.03
N ILE A 207 5.41 -7.84 -23.97
CA ILE A 207 4.35 -8.78 -24.36
C ILE A 207 4.97 -10.08 -24.88
N ASN A 208 5.97 -9.99 -25.76
CA ASN A 208 6.69 -11.16 -26.26
C ASN A 208 7.39 -11.94 -25.12
N ASN A 209 8.11 -11.27 -24.24
CA ASN A 209 8.96 -11.91 -23.23
C ASN A 209 8.16 -12.50 -22.07
N SER A 210 7.04 -11.87 -21.70
CA SER A 210 6.16 -12.37 -20.65
C SER A 210 5.16 -13.41 -21.13
N GLY A 211 4.88 -13.46 -22.44
CA GLY A 211 3.85 -14.32 -23.02
C GLY A 211 2.44 -13.98 -22.57
N ILE A 212 2.21 -12.78 -22.00
CA ILE A 212 0.89 -12.33 -21.60
C ILE A 212 0.01 -12.10 -22.83
N ASP A 213 -1.26 -12.47 -22.74
CA ASP A 213 -2.25 -12.07 -23.73
C ASP A 213 -2.49 -10.56 -23.64
N ARG A 214 -2.53 -9.88 -24.80
CA ARG A 214 -2.73 -8.43 -24.88
C ARG A 214 -4.06 -8.01 -24.27
N GLU A 215 -5.09 -8.85 -24.42
CA GLU A 215 -6.43 -8.61 -23.87
C GLU A 215 -6.49 -8.81 -22.35
N ALA A 216 -5.51 -9.46 -21.74
CA ALA A 216 -5.45 -9.69 -20.31
C ALA A 216 -4.82 -8.51 -19.52
N VAL A 217 -4.32 -7.49 -20.19
CA VAL A 217 -3.79 -6.28 -19.55
C VAL A 217 -4.96 -5.33 -19.25
N ASP A 218 -5.18 -5.02 -17.98
CA ASP A 218 -6.32 -4.21 -17.52
C ASP A 218 -5.97 -2.73 -17.36
N TYR A 219 -4.71 -2.44 -16.99
CA TYR A 219 -4.25 -1.09 -16.71
C TYR A 219 -2.82 -0.86 -17.18
N VAL A 220 -2.52 0.36 -17.59
CA VAL A 220 -1.17 0.77 -18.01
C VAL A 220 -0.76 2.09 -17.35
N ILE A 221 0.51 2.18 -16.93
CA ILE A 221 1.09 3.37 -16.30
C ILE A 221 2.34 3.78 -17.05
N ASP A 222 2.31 4.97 -17.65
CA ASP A 222 3.49 5.63 -18.19
C ASP A 222 4.21 6.39 -17.07
N CYS A 223 5.54 6.29 -16.98
CA CYS A 223 6.29 6.84 -15.84
C CYS A 223 7.56 7.64 -16.19
N SER A 224 7.62 8.20 -17.39
CA SER A 224 8.75 9.03 -17.84
C SER A 224 8.78 10.45 -17.30
N GLU A 225 9.79 11.21 -17.73
CA GLU A 225 9.91 12.66 -17.50
C GLU A 225 9.23 13.50 -18.60
N GLU A 226 8.71 12.86 -19.65
CA GLU A 226 8.10 13.54 -20.79
C GLU A 226 6.64 13.94 -20.51
N ALA A 227 6.19 15.05 -21.06
CA ALA A 227 4.84 15.57 -20.85
C ALA A 227 4.23 16.02 -22.17
N CYS A 228 3.15 15.34 -22.60
CA CYS A 228 2.37 15.78 -23.76
C CYS A 228 1.12 16.56 -23.32
N GLY A 229 0.66 17.48 -24.16
CA GLY A 229 -0.48 18.33 -23.88
C GLY A 229 -0.46 19.60 -24.74
N ASP A 230 -1.48 20.43 -24.58
CA ASP A 230 -1.59 21.72 -25.24
C ASP A 230 -1.37 22.88 -24.26
N MET A 231 -1.50 24.12 -24.75
CA MET A 231 -1.34 25.34 -23.94
C MET A 231 -2.32 25.44 -22.77
N ASN A 232 -3.48 24.77 -22.84
CA ASN A 232 -4.51 24.76 -21.82
C ASN A 232 -4.30 23.64 -20.79
N GLN A 233 -3.70 22.52 -21.19
CA GLN A 233 -3.49 21.32 -20.37
C GLN A 233 -2.09 20.74 -20.57
N ARG A 234 -1.06 21.49 -20.16
CA ARG A 234 0.34 21.05 -20.24
C ARG A 234 0.56 19.80 -19.40
N GLY A 235 1.01 18.71 -20.02
CA GLY A 235 1.19 17.42 -19.35
C GLY A 235 -0.11 16.68 -19.02
N GLY A 236 -1.26 17.11 -19.57
CA GLY A 236 -2.55 16.43 -19.43
C GLY A 236 -2.83 15.39 -20.53
N GLY A 237 -1.95 15.28 -21.53
CA GLY A 237 -2.01 14.23 -22.54
C GLY A 237 -1.60 12.88 -21.94
N ASN A 238 -2.24 11.80 -22.41
CA ASN A 238 -2.08 10.46 -21.83
C ASN A 238 -1.15 9.61 -22.70
N PHE A 239 0.13 9.60 -22.36
CA PHE A 239 1.11 8.77 -23.05
C PHE A 239 0.86 7.28 -22.84
N ALA A 240 0.36 6.89 -21.67
CA ALA A 240 0.11 5.49 -21.35
C ALA A 240 -0.86 4.86 -22.36
N LYS A 241 -1.99 5.51 -22.62
CA LYS A 241 -3.00 5.07 -23.59
C LYS A 241 -2.49 5.16 -25.02
N ALA A 242 -1.81 6.24 -25.39
CA ALA A 242 -1.32 6.42 -26.76
C ALA A 242 -0.36 5.28 -27.18
N GLN A 243 0.47 4.80 -26.27
CA GLN A 243 1.40 3.71 -26.53
C GLN A 243 0.72 2.33 -26.44
N ALA A 244 -0.14 2.12 -25.44
CA ALA A 244 -0.90 0.88 -25.28
C ALA A 244 -1.84 0.59 -26.46
N GLU A 245 -2.47 1.62 -27.02
CA GLU A 245 -3.28 1.54 -28.24
C GLU A 245 -2.47 0.96 -29.41
N MET A 246 -1.26 1.47 -29.61
CA MET A 246 -0.41 1.05 -30.72
C MET A 246 0.01 -0.43 -30.63
N VAL A 247 0.14 -0.97 -29.42
CA VAL A 247 0.48 -2.38 -29.16
C VAL A 247 -0.76 -3.28 -29.14
N GLY A 248 -1.96 -2.70 -29.10
CA GLY A 248 -3.23 -3.42 -29.12
C GLY A 248 -3.67 -3.95 -27.76
N LEU A 249 -3.37 -3.23 -26.67
CA LEU A 249 -3.85 -3.55 -25.32
C LEU A 249 -5.29 -3.03 -25.14
N ILE A 250 -6.23 -3.59 -25.91
CA ILE A 250 -7.57 -3.03 -26.13
C ILE A 250 -8.45 -2.94 -24.88
N ASN A 251 -8.20 -3.78 -23.88
CA ASN A 251 -8.95 -3.79 -22.62
C ASN A 251 -8.33 -2.87 -21.55
N ALA A 252 -7.13 -2.34 -21.81
CA ALA A 252 -6.43 -1.53 -20.84
C ALA A 252 -6.99 -0.09 -20.80
N THR A 253 -7.25 0.40 -19.59
CA THR A 253 -7.25 1.85 -19.34
C THR A 253 -5.89 2.26 -18.76
N GLY A 254 -5.65 3.55 -18.50
CA GLY A 254 -4.33 3.96 -18.03
C GLY A 254 -4.17 5.44 -17.75
N SER A 255 -3.07 5.75 -17.07
CA SER A 255 -2.67 7.10 -16.65
C SER A 255 -1.15 7.28 -16.68
N ASP A 256 -0.72 8.53 -16.56
CA ASP A 256 0.69 8.88 -16.49
C ASP A 256 1.06 9.26 -15.05
N THR A 257 2.23 8.81 -14.60
CA THR A 257 2.79 9.09 -13.27
C THR A 257 4.14 9.80 -13.43
N ARG A 258 4.27 11.01 -12.91
CA ARG A 258 5.48 11.84 -13.10
C ARG A 258 6.17 12.11 -11.77
N SER A 259 7.45 11.72 -11.65
CA SER A 259 8.28 12.01 -10.47
C SER A 259 9.79 11.92 -10.80
N PHE A 260 10.19 12.48 -11.95
CA PHE A 260 11.60 12.49 -12.42
C PHE A 260 12.20 11.06 -12.40
N CYS A 261 13.47 10.90 -12.00
CA CYS A 261 14.12 9.61 -11.79
C CYS A 261 13.42 8.69 -10.77
N ALA A 262 12.51 9.20 -9.91
CA ALA A 262 11.73 8.37 -8.98
C ALA A 262 10.40 7.87 -9.59
N GLY A 263 9.98 8.41 -10.73
CA GLY A 263 8.74 8.06 -11.45
C GLY A 263 8.52 6.55 -11.59
N PRO A 264 9.51 5.77 -12.06
CA PRO A 264 9.39 4.32 -12.17
C PRO A 264 9.08 3.61 -10.85
N ALA A 265 9.73 4.01 -9.74
CA ALA A 265 9.48 3.38 -8.45
C ALA A 265 8.09 3.73 -7.90
N HIS A 266 7.64 4.97 -8.10
CA HIS A 266 6.26 5.40 -7.80
C HIS A 266 5.25 4.56 -8.59
N ALA A 267 5.41 4.46 -9.90
CA ALA A 267 4.50 3.74 -10.77
C ALA A 267 4.43 2.24 -10.44
N ILE A 268 5.55 1.62 -10.05
CA ILE A 268 5.56 0.21 -9.59
C ILE A 268 4.78 0.05 -8.28
N ILE A 269 4.93 0.97 -7.32
CA ILE A 269 4.15 0.95 -6.07
C ILE A 269 2.65 1.15 -6.36
N GLU A 270 2.30 2.09 -7.24
CA GLU A 270 0.92 2.35 -7.66
C GLU A 270 0.30 1.12 -8.35
N ALA A 271 0.99 0.54 -9.34
CA ALA A 271 0.56 -0.69 -10.01
C ALA A 271 0.38 -1.85 -9.02
N SER A 272 1.32 -2.02 -8.10
CA SER A 272 1.25 -3.07 -7.08
C SER A 272 0.07 -2.85 -6.13
N ALA A 273 -0.25 -1.60 -5.79
CA ALA A 273 -1.39 -1.26 -4.95
C ALA A 273 -2.72 -1.55 -5.66
N LEU A 274 -2.83 -1.20 -6.96
CA LEU A 274 -4.00 -1.50 -7.79
C LEU A 274 -4.25 -3.01 -7.93
N VAL A 275 -3.19 -3.80 -8.02
CA VAL A 275 -3.29 -5.27 -8.06
C VAL A 275 -3.63 -5.85 -6.68
N LYS A 276 -2.96 -5.38 -5.63
CA LYS A 276 -3.20 -5.85 -4.25
C LYS A 276 -4.59 -5.43 -3.72
N SER A 277 -5.20 -4.38 -4.26
CA SER A 277 -6.60 -4.02 -3.95
C SER A 277 -7.62 -4.88 -4.68
N GLY A 278 -7.20 -5.66 -5.68
CA GLY A 278 -8.10 -6.42 -6.56
C GLY A 278 -8.84 -5.54 -7.57
N THR A 279 -8.36 -4.32 -7.84
CA THR A 279 -8.97 -3.44 -8.84
C THR A 279 -8.63 -3.91 -10.26
N PHE A 280 -7.41 -4.41 -10.46
CA PHE A 280 -6.90 -4.93 -11.73
C PHE A 280 -6.05 -6.18 -11.48
N ASP A 281 -6.02 -7.13 -12.42
CA ASP A 281 -5.20 -8.34 -12.30
C ASP A 281 -3.82 -8.16 -12.93
N ASN A 282 -3.73 -7.43 -14.04
CA ASN A 282 -2.47 -7.17 -14.74
C ASN A 282 -2.32 -5.68 -15.07
N VAL A 283 -1.27 -5.09 -14.52
CA VAL A 283 -0.90 -3.70 -14.72
C VAL A 283 0.50 -3.62 -15.33
N VAL A 284 0.65 -2.90 -16.44
CA VAL A 284 1.96 -2.69 -17.09
C VAL A 284 2.48 -1.30 -16.75
N VAL A 285 3.70 -1.22 -16.21
CA VAL A 285 4.42 0.02 -15.94
C VAL A 285 5.54 0.18 -16.97
N PHE A 286 5.62 1.31 -17.66
CA PHE A 286 6.58 1.45 -18.75
C PHE A 286 6.97 2.91 -19.02
N ALA A 287 8.03 3.09 -19.80
CA ALA A 287 8.47 4.38 -20.28
C ALA A 287 9.35 4.24 -21.54
N GLY A 288 9.22 5.19 -22.47
CA GLY A 288 10.14 5.40 -23.60
C GLY A 288 11.38 6.23 -23.24
N GLY A 289 12.18 6.61 -24.22
CA GLY A 289 13.40 7.42 -24.04
C GLY A 289 13.20 8.91 -24.32
N ALA A 290 14.09 9.73 -23.75
CA ALA A 290 13.97 11.19 -23.73
C ALA A 290 14.99 11.83 -24.67
N VAL A 291 14.52 12.42 -25.77
CA VAL A 291 15.36 13.10 -26.77
C VAL A 291 16.20 14.22 -26.14
N ALA A 292 15.60 14.99 -25.23
CA ALA A 292 16.25 16.08 -24.51
C ALA A 292 17.52 15.65 -23.73
N LYS A 293 17.61 14.37 -23.34
CA LYS A 293 18.75 13.82 -22.57
C LYS A 293 19.88 13.30 -23.45
N LEU A 294 19.69 13.24 -24.76
CA LEU A 294 20.74 12.82 -25.69
C LEU A 294 21.92 13.80 -25.68
N GLY A 295 23.12 13.27 -25.47
CA GLY A 295 24.36 14.03 -25.38
C GLY A 295 24.37 15.11 -24.29
N MET A 296 23.58 14.97 -23.22
CA MET A 296 23.44 15.95 -22.14
C MET A 296 24.81 16.38 -21.56
N ASN A 297 25.70 15.42 -21.30
CA ASN A 297 27.05 15.60 -20.78
C ASN A 297 28.12 15.64 -21.89
N GLY A 298 27.71 15.77 -23.16
CA GLY A 298 28.61 15.62 -24.31
C GLY A 298 29.78 16.61 -24.33
N LYS A 299 29.60 17.83 -23.79
CA LYS A 299 30.69 18.82 -23.66
C LYS A 299 31.86 18.28 -22.84
N ASP A 300 31.57 17.60 -21.72
CA ASP A 300 32.60 17.03 -20.86
C ASP A 300 33.23 15.79 -21.46
N HIS A 301 32.48 14.98 -22.21
CA HIS A 301 33.01 13.83 -22.96
C HIS A 301 34.01 14.30 -24.01
N VAL A 302 33.61 15.22 -24.90
CA VAL A 302 34.47 15.76 -25.96
C VAL A 302 35.72 16.42 -25.38
N LYS A 303 35.59 17.24 -24.34
CA LYS A 303 36.73 17.89 -23.67
C LYS A 303 37.76 16.89 -23.12
N LYS A 304 37.30 15.68 -22.77
CA LYS A 304 38.14 14.60 -22.22
C LYS A 304 38.53 13.55 -23.26
N ASN A 305 38.23 13.78 -24.55
CA ASN A 305 38.44 12.83 -25.65
C ASN A 305 37.74 11.48 -25.42
N ILE A 306 36.55 11.52 -24.81
CA ILE A 306 35.66 10.37 -24.64
C ILE A 306 34.57 10.50 -25.72
N PRO A 307 34.17 9.40 -26.38
CA PRO A 307 33.02 9.45 -27.28
C PRO A 307 31.75 9.88 -26.54
N ILE A 308 30.77 10.41 -27.26
CA ILE A 308 29.44 10.69 -26.69
C ILE A 308 28.81 9.35 -26.30
N LEU A 309 28.54 9.17 -25.00
CA LEU A 309 27.97 7.92 -24.48
C LEU A 309 26.45 7.98 -24.29
N GLU A 310 25.88 9.19 -24.31
CA GLU A 310 24.43 9.44 -24.25
C GLU A 310 23.86 9.53 -25.67
N ASP A 311 24.23 8.58 -26.52
CA ASP A 311 23.79 8.43 -27.93
C ASP A 311 22.73 7.33 -28.10
N VAL A 312 22.13 6.90 -26.98
CA VAL A 312 21.03 5.94 -26.95
C VAL A 312 19.84 6.49 -26.18
N MET A 313 18.64 6.31 -26.74
CA MET A 313 17.38 6.45 -26.00
C MET A 313 17.03 5.11 -25.35
N GLY A 314 16.80 5.11 -24.05
CA GLY A 314 16.45 3.91 -23.29
C GLY A 314 14.97 3.84 -23.00
N GLY A 315 14.40 2.64 -23.06
CA GLY A 315 13.02 2.36 -22.68
C GLY A 315 12.92 1.09 -21.85
N PHE A 316 11.87 0.98 -21.04
CA PHE A 316 11.58 -0.22 -20.27
C PHE A 316 10.09 -0.46 -20.14
N ALA A 317 9.70 -1.70 -19.87
CA ALA A 317 8.36 -2.04 -19.44
C ALA A 317 8.40 -3.19 -18.43
N VAL A 318 7.48 -3.22 -17.48
CA VAL A 318 7.36 -4.22 -16.41
C VAL A 318 5.91 -4.64 -16.27
N LEU A 319 5.68 -5.95 -16.25
CA LEU A 319 4.37 -6.54 -15.98
C LEU A 319 4.24 -6.83 -14.49
N ILE A 320 3.32 -6.12 -13.84
CA ILE A 320 2.89 -6.34 -12.46
C ILE A 320 1.57 -7.10 -12.49
N SER A 321 1.54 -8.30 -11.91
CA SER A 321 0.37 -9.17 -11.95
C SER A 321 -0.08 -9.60 -10.56
N LYS A 322 -1.31 -10.09 -10.48
CA LYS A 322 -1.80 -10.86 -9.34
C LYS A 322 -0.79 -11.97 -9.01
N ASN A 323 -0.61 -12.21 -7.71
CA ASN A 323 0.32 -13.21 -7.21
C ASN A 323 0.01 -14.59 -7.80
N ASP A 324 1.01 -15.21 -8.44
CA ASP A 324 0.92 -16.53 -9.05
C ASP A 324 1.67 -17.62 -8.26
N GLY A 325 2.18 -17.29 -7.08
CA GLY A 325 2.93 -18.19 -6.21
C GLY A 325 4.33 -18.54 -6.71
N VAL A 326 4.78 -17.97 -7.83
CA VAL A 326 6.06 -18.26 -8.48
C VAL A 326 6.92 -17.01 -8.53
N ASN A 327 6.38 -15.93 -9.08
CA ASN A 327 7.13 -14.71 -9.35
C ASN A 327 7.38 -13.89 -8.08
N PRO A 328 8.52 -13.17 -7.98
CA PRO A 328 8.85 -12.40 -6.79
C PRO A 328 7.81 -11.32 -6.47
N GLU A 329 7.53 -11.16 -5.18
CA GLU A 329 6.51 -10.28 -4.65
C GLU A 329 7.06 -8.88 -4.35
N ILE A 330 6.23 -7.87 -4.64
CA ILE A 330 6.48 -6.50 -4.21
C ILE A 330 5.81 -6.30 -2.84
N ASN A 331 6.64 -6.22 -1.80
CA ASN A 331 6.16 -6.09 -0.44
C ASN A 331 5.82 -4.63 -0.10
N LEU A 332 4.55 -4.27 -0.24
CA LEU A 332 4.04 -2.93 0.03
C LEU A 332 4.07 -2.52 1.51
N ASP A 333 4.32 -3.45 2.43
CA ASP A 333 4.48 -3.14 3.85
C ASP A 333 5.87 -2.53 4.14
N ILE A 334 6.84 -2.73 3.23
CA ILE A 334 8.22 -2.24 3.34
C ILE A 334 8.49 -1.14 2.29
N VAL A 335 7.66 -0.11 2.30
CA VAL A 335 7.80 1.06 1.41
C VAL A 335 8.51 2.22 2.11
N GLY A 336 9.67 2.64 1.58
CA GLY A 336 10.34 3.87 1.99
C GLY A 336 9.68 5.09 1.38
N ARG A 337 9.59 6.17 2.15
CA ARG A 337 8.87 7.39 1.73
C ARG A 337 9.65 8.62 2.12
N HIS A 338 10.13 9.35 1.12
CA HIS A 338 10.60 10.72 1.34
C HIS A 338 9.39 11.64 1.50
N THR A 339 9.08 12.00 2.74
CA THR A 339 7.94 12.86 3.06
C THR A 339 8.33 14.33 2.98
N ILE A 340 7.35 15.23 2.80
CA ILE A 340 7.54 16.69 2.82
C ILE A 340 8.32 17.15 4.07
N GLY A 341 8.12 16.50 5.22
CA GLY A 341 8.80 16.80 6.47
C GLY A 341 10.21 16.24 6.63
N THR A 342 10.69 15.39 5.71
CA THR A 342 12.00 14.71 5.80
C THR A 342 13.17 15.70 5.62
N GLY A 343 12.93 16.80 4.90
CA GLY A 343 13.97 17.73 4.48
C GLY A 343 14.85 17.16 3.37
N SER A 344 15.93 17.86 3.04
CA SER A 344 16.75 17.61 1.83
C SER A 344 18.17 17.13 2.11
N SER A 345 18.53 16.84 3.37
CA SER A 345 19.87 16.31 3.67
C SER A 345 20.04 14.88 3.14
N PRO A 346 21.17 14.52 2.50
CA PRO A 346 21.38 13.17 1.97
C PRO A 346 21.17 12.07 3.00
N GLN A 347 21.57 12.30 4.25
CA GLN A 347 21.37 11.34 5.34
C GLN A 347 19.88 11.12 5.63
N ALA A 348 19.08 12.18 5.75
CA ALA A 348 17.65 12.07 6.03
C ALA A 348 16.90 11.39 4.87
N VAL A 349 17.27 11.71 3.63
CA VAL A 349 16.70 11.07 2.43
C VAL A 349 16.99 9.58 2.43
N ILE A 350 18.25 9.15 2.60
CA ILE A 350 18.56 7.72 2.61
C ILE A 350 17.94 7.03 3.82
N SER A 351 17.85 7.68 4.98
CA SER A 351 17.16 7.10 6.13
C SER A 351 15.68 6.82 5.85
N SER A 352 14.94 7.78 5.30
CA SER A 352 13.51 7.61 5.03
C SER A 352 13.20 6.60 3.91
N LEU A 353 14.14 6.43 2.98
CA LEU A 353 14.04 5.47 1.88
C LEU A 353 14.57 4.07 2.25
N VAL A 354 15.46 3.94 3.22
CA VAL A 354 16.13 2.66 3.50
C VAL A 354 15.93 2.22 4.94
N THR A 355 16.42 2.99 5.91
CA THR A 355 16.42 2.53 7.30
C THR A 355 15.02 2.49 7.91
N ASP A 356 14.24 3.54 7.71
CA ASP A 356 12.92 3.68 8.33
C ASP A 356 11.92 2.59 7.88
N PRO A 357 11.82 2.22 6.58
CA PRO A 357 10.97 1.09 6.20
C PRO A 357 11.48 -0.26 6.69
N LEU A 358 12.80 -0.49 6.74
CA LEU A 358 13.35 -1.73 7.28
C LEU A 358 13.08 -1.87 8.78
N ASP A 359 13.16 -0.77 9.55
CA ASP A 359 12.86 -0.76 10.99
C ASP A 359 11.41 -1.14 11.27
N ARG A 360 10.47 -0.59 10.50
CA ARG A 360 9.04 -0.96 10.62
C ARG A 360 8.80 -2.44 10.33
N ALA A 361 9.62 -3.05 9.49
CA ALA A 361 9.56 -4.46 9.15
C ALA A 361 10.41 -5.36 10.07
N GLY A 362 11.12 -4.78 11.04
CA GLY A 362 12.05 -5.51 11.92
C GLY A 362 13.27 -6.11 11.18
N LEU A 363 13.69 -5.48 10.08
CA LEU A 363 14.84 -5.91 9.26
C LEU A 363 16.03 -4.96 9.45
N ARG A 364 17.23 -5.51 9.29
CA ARG A 364 18.48 -4.77 9.22
C ARG A 364 18.86 -4.49 7.77
N ILE A 365 19.77 -3.54 7.56
CA ILE A 365 20.32 -3.26 6.22
C ILE A 365 20.99 -4.51 5.62
N THR A 366 21.59 -5.34 6.46
CA THR A 366 22.26 -6.59 6.05
C THR A 366 21.30 -7.73 5.71
N ASP A 367 20.00 -7.60 6.01
CA ASP A 367 18.99 -8.61 5.65
C ASP A 367 18.43 -8.40 4.23
N ILE A 368 18.87 -7.35 3.52
CA ILE A 368 18.60 -7.10 2.10
C ILE A 368 19.83 -7.53 1.29
N ASP A 369 19.66 -8.44 0.32
CA ASP A 369 20.78 -8.98 -0.45
C ASP A 369 21.34 -7.98 -1.45
N LYS A 370 20.47 -7.20 -2.12
CA LYS A 370 20.87 -6.21 -3.12
C LYS A 370 20.11 -4.90 -2.99
N PHE A 371 20.82 -3.79 -3.18
CA PHE A 371 20.24 -2.45 -3.30
C PHE A 371 20.40 -1.93 -4.73
N ALA A 372 19.32 -1.47 -5.33
CA ALA A 372 19.34 -0.78 -6.62
C ALA A 372 18.96 0.68 -6.42
N ALA A 373 19.97 1.56 -6.44
CA ALA A 373 19.81 2.99 -6.22
C ALA A 373 20.56 3.77 -7.30
N GLU A 374 19.81 4.53 -8.10
CA GLU A 374 20.36 5.42 -9.14
C GLU A 374 21.39 4.72 -10.04
N MET A 375 20.95 3.73 -10.84
CA MET A 375 21.77 2.80 -11.64
C MET A 375 22.54 3.44 -12.83
N GLN A 376 22.86 4.72 -12.72
CA GLN A 376 23.57 5.54 -13.71
C GLN A 376 24.93 4.93 -14.05
N ASN A 377 25.25 4.91 -15.34
CA ASN A 377 26.53 4.41 -15.82
C ASN A 377 27.70 5.35 -15.44
N PRO A 378 28.70 4.88 -14.66
CA PRO A 378 29.84 5.69 -14.24
C PRO A 378 30.75 6.16 -15.38
N ASP A 379 30.75 5.52 -16.56
CA ASP A 379 31.44 6.05 -17.74
C ASP A 379 30.82 7.38 -18.20
N ILE A 380 29.53 7.60 -17.95
CA ILE A 380 28.83 8.84 -18.29
C ILE A 380 29.04 9.89 -17.19
N THR A 381 28.84 9.51 -15.93
CA THR A 381 28.76 10.45 -14.80
C THR A 381 30.12 10.89 -14.25
N LYS A 382 31.15 10.03 -14.25
CA LYS A 382 32.49 10.41 -13.77
C LYS A 382 33.12 11.52 -14.62
N PRO A 383 33.08 11.46 -15.96
CA PRO A 383 33.54 12.57 -16.80
C PRO A 383 32.78 13.87 -16.56
N ALA A 384 31.48 13.83 -16.27
CA ALA A 384 30.67 15.01 -15.96
C ALA A 384 30.91 15.56 -14.53
N GLY A 385 31.73 14.89 -13.71
CA GLY A 385 32.05 15.32 -12.35
C GLY A 385 31.05 14.88 -11.27
N ALA A 386 30.02 14.10 -11.64
CA ALA A 386 29.06 13.52 -10.68
C ALA A 386 29.61 12.29 -9.93
N GLY A 387 30.69 11.69 -10.41
CA GLY A 387 31.32 10.54 -9.77
C GLY A 387 30.59 9.21 -10.03
N ASP A 388 30.79 8.23 -9.15
CA ASP A 388 30.08 6.95 -9.18
C ASP A 388 28.83 7.03 -8.28
N VAL A 389 27.68 7.33 -8.89
CA VAL A 389 26.44 7.64 -8.16
C VAL A 389 25.86 6.43 -7.42
N PRO A 390 25.76 5.23 -8.03
CA PRO A 390 25.40 4.01 -7.29
C PRO A 390 26.32 3.75 -6.10
N GLU A 391 27.65 3.78 -6.31
CA GLU A 391 28.63 3.50 -5.26
C GLU A 391 28.52 4.49 -4.08
N ALA A 392 28.28 5.77 -4.37
CA ALA A 392 28.05 6.79 -3.34
C ALA A 392 26.81 6.49 -2.48
N ASN A 393 25.71 6.04 -3.10
CA ASN A 393 24.51 5.65 -2.38
C ASN A 393 24.77 4.42 -1.50
N TYR A 394 25.46 3.39 -1.98
CA TYR A 394 25.78 2.20 -1.18
C TYR A 394 26.68 2.51 0.01
N LYS A 395 27.68 3.39 -0.17
CA LYS A 395 28.51 3.87 0.95
C LYS A 395 27.69 4.61 1.99
N MET A 396 26.69 5.40 1.59
CA MET A 396 25.79 6.08 2.51
C MET A 396 24.90 5.10 3.29
N ILE A 397 24.34 4.10 2.61
CA ILE A 397 23.56 3.02 3.24
C ILE A 397 24.43 2.26 4.26
N ALA A 398 25.64 1.87 3.86
CA ALA A 398 26.59 1.21 4.77
C ALA A 398 26.95 2.09 5.98
N ALA A 399 27.19 3.39 5.76
CA ALA A 399 27.51 4.33 6.84
C ALA A 399 26.36 4.49 7.84
N LEU A 400 25.10 4.42 7.38
CA LEU A 400 23.94 4.34 8.28
C LEU A 400 23.92 3.05 9.07
N GLY A 401 24.26 1.91 8.46
CA GLY A 401 24.43 0.63 9.17
C GLY A 401 25.49 0.71 10.28
N VAL A 402 26.61 1.38 10.01
CA VAL A 402 27.66 1.63 11.01
C VAL A 402 27.14 2.51 12.15
N LYS A 403 26.43 3.60 11.82
CA LYS A 403 25.83 4.49 12.82
C LYS A 403 24.81 3.76 13.72
N ARG A 404 24.15 2.72 13.19
CA ARG A 404 23.18 1.88 13.90
C ARG A 404 23.79 0.70 14.66
N GLY A 405 25.09 0.46 14.53
CA GLY A 405 25.76 -0.69 15.13
C GLY A 405 25.48 -2.03 14.42
N GLU A 406 25.00 -2.00 13.17
CA GLU A 406 24.74 -3.20 12.35
C GLU A 406 25.96 -3.64 11.54
N LEU A 407 26.90 -2.73 11.32
CA LEU A 407 28.12 -2.90 10.55
C LEU A 407 29.29 -2.25 11.29
N GLU A 408 30.50 -2.77 11.10
CA GLU A 408 31.70 -2.05 11.52
C GLU A 408 32.16 -1.09 10.43
N ARG A 409 32.89 -0.02 10.81
CA ARG A 409 33.40 0.96 9.83
C ARG A 409 34.28 0.31 8.76
N ALA A 410 34.98 -0.76 9.10
CA ALA A 410 35.81 -1.54 8.18
C ALA A 410 34.98 -2.31 7.12
N ASP A 411 33.69 -2.56 7.38
CA ASP A 411 32.84 -3.38 6.51
C ASP A 411 32.21 -2.59 5.36
N ILE A 412 32.33 -1.26 5.33
CA ILE A 412 31.67 -0.41 4.32
C ILE A 412 32.01 -0.85 2.89
N LEU A 413 33.28 -1.13 2.59
CA LEU A 413 33.68 -1.54 1.24
C LEU A 413 33.20 -2.96 0.90
N ASN A 414 33.18 -3.85 1.88
CA ASN A 414 32.61 -5.20 1.71
C ASN A 414 31.10 -5.12 1.47
N PHE A 415 30.40 -4.21 2.15
CA PHE A 415 28.99 -3.97 1.92
C PHE A 415 28.72 -3.49 0.50
N VAL A 416 29.47 -2.49 0.02
CA VAL A 416 29.36 -1.99 -1.37
C VAL A 416 29.55 -3.13 -2.37
N LYS A 417 30.55 -4.00 -2.15
CA LYS A 417 30.81 -5.14 -3.02
C LYS A 417 29.71 -6.20 -2.99
N ASN A 418 29.23 -6.55 -1.79
CA ASN A 418 28.32 -7.68 -1.61
C ASN A 418 26.86 -7.29 -1.88
N HIS A 419 26.44 -6.11 -1.44
CA HIS A 419 25.05 -5.65 -1.50
C HIS A 419 24.80 -4.57 -2.57
N GLY A 420 25.85 -3.91 -3.07
CA GLY A 420 25.77 -2.98 -4.20
C GLY A 420 26.02 -3.66 -5.55
N MET A 421 25.98 -2.83 -6.60
CA MET A 421 26.29 -3.17 -7.99
C MET A 421 26.82 -1.92 -8.72
N LYS A 422 27.71 -2.05 -9.71
CA LYS A 422 28.01 -0.90 -10.56
C LYS A 422 26.80 -0.54 -11.43
N GLY A 423 26.57 0.73 -11.70
CA GLY A 423 25.51 1.17 -12.61
C GLY A 423 25.87 0.90 -14.07
N TRP A 424 24.87 0.62 -14.89
CA TRP A 424 25.03 0.39 -16.34
C TRP A 424 23.97 1.11 -17.19
N ALA A 425 22.92 1.64 -16.56
CA ALA A 425 21.80 2.23 -17.26
C ALA A 425 22.22 3.55 -17.93
N PRO A 426 21.73 3.83 -19.15
CA PRO A 426 21.98 5.10 -19.82
C PRO A 426 21.34 6.25 -19.04
N THR A 427 21.91 7.45 -19.16
CA THR A 427 21.39 8.65 -18.50
C THR A 427 20.22 9.23 -19.30
N GLN A 428 19.03 8.70 -19.06
CA GLN A 428 17.78 9.07 -19.75
C GLN A 428 16.68 9.43 -18.73
N GLY A 429 17.02 10.24 -17.73
CA GLY A 429 16.07 10.72 -16.73
C GLY A 429 15.53 9.61 -15.82
N HIS A 430 14.34 9.09 -16.12
CA HIS A 430 13.65 8.00 -15.43
C HIS A 430 14.37 6.65 -15.56
N ILE A 431 15.10 6.42 -16.66
CA ILE A 431 15.75 5.14 -16.92
C ILE A 431 16.75 4.73 -15.82
N PRO A 432 17.73 5.54 -15.40
CA PRO A 432 18.69 5.14 -14.38
C PRO A 432 18.14 5.16 -12.95
N SER A 433 16.83 5.00 -12.75
CA SER A 433 16.25 4.70 -11.44
C SER A 433 16.76 3.35 -10.88
N GLY A 434 16.20 2.85 -9.79
CA GLY A 434 16.44 1.47 -9.34
C GLY A 434 15.81 0.39 -10.25
N VAL A 435 14.85 0.75 -11.11
CA VAL A 435 14.01 -0.19 -11.88
C VAL A 435 14.73 -0.98 -13.00
N PRO A 436 15.83 -0.53 -13.63
CA PRO A 436 16.61 -1.35 -14.56
C PRO A 436 17.12 -2.67 -13.97
N TYR A 437 17.22 -2.76 -12.64
CA TYR A 437 17.61 -3.99 -11.97
C TYR A 437 16.44 -4.97 -11.80
N LEU A 438 15.18 -4.54 -11.94
CA LEU A 438 14.02 -5.34 -11.54
C LEU A 438 13.90 -6.68 -12.30
N GLY A 439 14.18 -6.68 -13.61
CA GLY A 439 14.23 -7.90 -14.42
C GLY A 439 15.34 -8.84 -13.97
N PHE A 440 16.53 -8.31 -13.65
CA PHE A 440 17.64 -9.11 -13.12
C PHE A 440 17.34 -9.66 -11.72
N ALA A 441 16.82 -8.82 -10.83
CA ALA A 441 16.41 -9.19 -9.48
C ALA A 441 15.37 -10.32 -9.53
N ARG A 442 14.43 -10.25 -10.48
CA ARG A 442 13.46 -11.31 -10.70
C ARG A 442 14.13 -12.64 -11.01
N GLU A 443 15.04 -12.67 -11.99
CA GLU A 443 15.76 -13.89 -12.37
C GLU A 443 16.62 -14.41 -11.20
N GLU A 444 17.36 -13.53 -10.54
CA GLU A 444 18.21 -13.91 -9.40
C GLU A 444 17.41 -14.52 -8.25
N ILE A 445 16.19 -14.03 -7.97
CA ILE A 445 15.30 -14.60 -6.96
C ILE A 445 14.74 -15.95 -7.45
N LEU A 446 14.27 -16.04 -8.69
CA LEU A 446 13.74 -17.30 -9.26
C LEU A 446 14.81 -18.40 -9.32
N GLU A 447 16.08 -18.03 -9.51
CA GLU A 447 17.24 -18.93 -9.51
C GLU A 447 17.80 -19.15 -8.10
N GLY A 448 17.21 -18.55 -7.06
CA GLY A 448 17.59 -18.72 -5.65
C GLY A 448 18.93 -18.10 -5.26
N ARG A 449 19.47 -17.17 -6.06
CA ARG A 449 20.74 -16.47 -5.80
C ARG A 449 20.60 -15.37 -4.74
N ILE A 450 19.46 -14.69 -4.71
CA ILE A 450 19.10 -13.69 -3.70
C ILE A 450 17.67 -13.93 -3.22
N LYS A 451 17.29 -13.35 -2.08
CA LYS A 451 15.95 -13.43 -1.52
C LYS A 451 15.23 -12.09 -1.50
N LYS A 452 15.95 -10.98 -1.30
CA LYS A 452 15.39 -9.63 -1.19
C LYS A 452 16.25 -8.62 -1.92
N ALA A 453 15.62 -7.82 -2.76
CA ALA A 453 16.22 -6.65 -3.37
C ALA A 453 15.43 -5.40 -2.98
N MET A 454 16.10 -4.35 -2.51
CA MET A 454 15.47 -3.05 -2.30
C MET A 454 15.69 -2.16 -3.53
N ILE A 455 14.59 -1.74 -4.14
CA ILE A 455 14.58 -0.87 -5.32
C ILE A 455 14.30 0.55 -4.84
N ILE A 456 15.18 1.49 -5.20
CA ILE A 456 15.15 2.87 -4.71
C ILE A 456 15.02 3.82 -5.90
N GLY A 457 13.90 4.53 -5.95
CA GLY A 457 13.69 5.67 -6.84
C GLY A 457 14.01 6.96 -6.09
N LYS A 458 14.88 7.79 -6.69
CA LYS A 458 15.27 9.07 -6.12
C LYS A 458 15.45 10.08 -7.24
N GLY A 459 14.71 11.18 -7.18
CA GLY A 459 14.75 12.28 -8.14
C GLY A 459 15.48 13.48 -7.56
N SER A 460 16.31 14.14 -8.39
CA SER A 460 17.06 15.35 -8.00
C SER A 460 16.16 16.56 -7.73
N LEU A 461 16.75 17.64 -7.20
CA LEU A 461 16.09 18.93 -6.96
C LEU A 461 15.47 19.50 -8.25
N PHE A 462 14.18 19.82 -8.18
CA PHE A 462 13.40 20.27 -9.33
C PHE A 462 13.89 21.59 -9.94
N LEU A 463 14.30 21.53 -11.21
CA LEU A 463 14.66 22.69 -12.04
C LEU A 463 13.46 23.61 -12.35
N GLY A 464 12.23 23.10 -12.19
CA GLY A 464 10.99 23.89 -12.32
C GLY A 464 10.84 24.99 -11.26
N ARG A 465 11.73 25.06 -10.25
CA ARG A 465 11.74 26.07 -9.18
C ARG A 465 10.43 26.17 -8.40
N MET A 466 9.70 25.06 -8.29
CA MET A 466 8.46 24.96 -7.51
C MET A 466 8.72 24.51 -6.07
N THR A 467 9.80 23.75 -5.83
CA THR A 467 10.18 23.25 -4.50
C THR A 467 11.69 22.98 -4.43
N ASN A 468 12.24 22.97 -3.21
CA ASN A 468 13.62 22.55 -2.91
C ASN A 468 13.69 21.13 -2.31
N LEU A 469 12.62 20.35 -2.48
CA LEU A 469 12.56 18.96 -2.04
C LEU A 469 13.05 18.02 -3.14
N PHE A 470 13.66 16.92 -2.72
CA PHE A 470 13.89 15.76 -3.58
C PHE A 470 12.59 14.95 -3.66
N ASP A 471 12.45 14.17 -4.73
CA ASP A 471 11.47 13.08 -4.76
C ASP A 471 12.14 11.77 -4.39
N GLY A 472 11.42 10.89 -3.71
CA GLY A 472 11.95 9.56 -3.43
C GLY A 472 10.96 8.60 -2.80
N VAL A 473 11.00 7.37 -3.30
CA VAL A 473 10.30 6.21 -2.74
C VAL A 473 11.16 4.96 -2.93
N SER A 474 10.94 3.95 -2.11
CA SER A 474 11.56 2.65 -2.28
C SER A 474 10.57 1.54 -1.95
N PHE A 475 10.85 0.34 -2.44
CA PHE A 475 10.11 -0.86 -2.10
C PHE A 475 11.05 -2.07 -2.07
N VAL A 476 10.61 -3.13 -1.41
CA VAL A 476 11.33 -4.41 -1.38
C VAL A 476 10.65 -5.40 -2.32
N LEU A 477 11.42 -5.91 -3.28
CA LEU A 477 11.11 -7.12 -4.03
C LEU A 477 11.65 -8.31 -3.24
N GLN A 478 10.84 -9.33 -3.02
CA GLN A 478 11.22 -10.52 -2.26
C GLN A 478 10.80 -11.82 -2.93
N GLU A 479 11.46 -12.92 -2.55
CA GLU A 479 11.01 -14.28 -2.89
C GLU A 479 9.52 -14.43 -2.58
N ASN A 480 8.81 -15.10 -3.49
CA ASN A 480 7.38 -15.34 -3.33
C ASN A 480 7.14 -16.14 -2.06
N SER A 481 6.21 -15.67 -1.23
CA SER A 481 5.80 -16.33 0.01
C SER A 481 5.15 -17.69 -0.23
N LYS A 482 4.78 -17.96 -1.48
CA LYS A 482 3.97 -19.10 -1.95
C LYS A 482 2.59 -19.13 -1.33
N GLU A 483 2.12 -18.02 -0.75
CA GLU A 483 0.77 -17.91 -0.20
C GLU A 483 -0.29 -18.08 -1.28
N ALA A 484 -0.02 -17.68 -2.53
CA ALA A 484 -0.86 -17.97 -3.68
C ALA A 484 -0.79 -19.44 -4.16
N GLN A 485 0.30 -20.16 -3.86
CA GLN A 485 0.46 -21.59 -4.16
C GLN A 485 -0.22 -22.50 -3.13
N THR A 486 -0.65 -21.97 -1.99
CA THR A 486 -1.50 -22.71 -1.05
C THR A 486 -2.89 -23.03 -1.61
N GLU A 487 -3.24 -22.49 -2.79
CA GLU A 487 -4.45 -22.86 -3.54
C GLU A 487 -4.28 -24.06 -4.49
N ASP A 488 -3.05 -24.53 -4.79
CA ASP A 488 -2.82 -25.54 -5.85
C ASP A 488 -2.01 -26.80 -5.45
N LEU A 489 -1.69 -26.98 -4.17
CA LEU A 489 -1.16 -28.26 -3.70
C LEU A 489 -2.29 -29.29 -3.55
N LYS A 490 -2.40 -30.17 -4.55
CA LYS A 490 -3.03 -31.49 -4.46
C LYS A 490 -2.53 -32.24 -3.22
N VAL A 491 -3.20 -32.04 -2.09
CA VAL A 491 -3.14 -32.93 -0.94
C VAL A 491 -4.43 -33.75 -0.95
N SER A 492 -4.25 -35.07 -0.98
CA SER A 492 -5.32 -36.05 -0.90
C SER A 492 -6.24 -35.81 0.32
N VAL A 493 -7.48 -35.43 0.02
CA VAL A 493 -8.72 -35.59 0.80
C VAL A 493 -8.66 -35.17 2.28
N LYS A 494 -9.09 -33.93 2.52
CA LYS A 494 -10.33 -33.63 3.25
C LYS A 494 -10.83 -32.26 2.82
N GLU A 495 -12.00 -32.22 2.18
CA GLU A 495 -12.72 -30.97 1.87
C GLU A 495 -12.77 -30.08 3.11
N VAL A 496 -12.18 -28.88 3.04
CA VAL A 496 -12.56 -27.79 3.95
C VAL A 496 -13.55 -26.96 3.18
N ILE A 497 -14.82 -27.26 3.38
CA ILE A 497 -15.95 -26.49 2.87
C ILE A 497 -15.85 -25.10 3.53
N GLU A 498 -15.67 -24.05 2.74
CA GLU A 498 -15.79 -22.67 3.24
C GLU A 498 -17.16 -22.49 3.91
N PRO A 499 -17.22 -21.97 5.16
CA PRO A 499 -18.46 -21.87 5.92
C PRO A 499 -19.55 -21.15 5.15
N LEU A 500 -20.76 -21.71 5.16
CA LEU A 500 -21.92 -21.10 4.52
C LEU A 500 -22.72 -20.32 5.56
N ILE A 501 -22.85 -19.01 5.34
CA ILE A 501 -23.58 -18.11 6.24
C ILE A 501 -25.01 -17.89 5.74
N GLY A 502 -26.01 -18.22 6.55
CA GLY A 502 -27.41 -17.92 6.23
C GLY A 502 -27.78 -16.49 6.58
N ILE A 503 -28.46 -15.77 5.69
CA ILE A 503 -28.92 -14.40 5.93
C ILE A 503 -30.45 -14.36 5.98
N VAL A 504 -31.00 -13.84 7.07
CA VAL A 504 -32.43 -13.53 7.22
C VAL A 504 -32.58 -12.02 7.40
N ALA A 505 -33.00 -11.32 6.35
CA ALA A 505 -33.03 -9.85 6.32
C ALA A 505 -34.29 -9.29 5.63
N GLU A 506 -35.43 -9.96 5.77
CA GLU A 506 -36.72 -9.53 5.17
C GLU A 506 -37.17 -8.15 5.69
N ASP A 507 -36.75 -7.79 6.91
CA ASP A 507 -37.09 -6.52 7.57
C ASP A 507 -36.13 -5.36 7.22
N SER A 508 -35.31 -5.49 6.18
CA SER A 508 -34.33 -4.48 5.76
C SER A 508 -35.01 -3.17 5.36
N GLU A 509 -34.70 -2.08 6.07
CA GLU A 509 -35.19 -0.73 5.75
C GLU A 509 -34.54 -0.16 4.48
N LEU A 510 -33.39 -0.71 4.07
CA LEU A 510 -32.69 -0.37 2.83
C LEU A 510 -33.07 -1.30 1.65
N GLY A 511 -34.04 -2.18 1.85
CA GLY A 511 -34.54 -3.09 0.84
C GLY A 511 -33.68 -4.34 0.62
N LYS A 512 -34.18 -5.23 -0.23
CA LYS A 512 -33.54 -6.51 -0.58
C LYS A 512 -32.26 -6.32 -1.40
N ASP A 513 -32.23 -5.33 -2.28
CA ASP A 513 -31.06 -5.08 -3.14
C ASP A 513 -29.80 -4.79 -2.32
N ASN A 514 -29.94 -4.06 -1.21
CA ASN A 514 -28.85 -3.82 -0.26
C ASN A 514 -28.32 -5.13 0.39
N VAL A 515 -29.19 -6.12 0.62
CA VAL A 515 -28.79 -7.43 1.17
C VAL A 515 -28.08 -8.28 0.10
N LEU A 516 -28.57 -8.25 -1.14
CA LEU A 516 -27.91 -8.95 -2.26
C LEU A 516 -26.54 -8.33 -2.59
N GLU A 517 -26.45 -7.00 -2.53
CA GLU A 517 -25.18 -6.28 -2.64
C GLU A 517 -24.22 -6.69 -1.51
N ALA A 518 -24.71 -6.83 -0.27
CA ALA A 518 -23.89 -7.31 0.85
C ALA A 518 -23.34 -8.72 0.63
N ILE A 519 -24.17 -9.63 0.08
CA ILE A 519 -23.74 -11.00 -0.28
C ILE A 519 -22.65 -10.92 -1.35
N SER A 520 -22.85 -10.14 -2.41
CA SER A 520 -21.85 -9.94 -3.47
C SER A 520 -20.53 -9.36 -2.92
N LEU A 521 -20.60 -8.36 -2.04
CA LEU A 521 -19.42 -7.80 -1.38
C LEU A 521 -18.69 -8.83 -0.51
N ALA A 522 -19.41 -9.73 0.16
CA ALA A 522 -18.83 -10.81 0.95
C ALA A 522 -18.22 -11.90 0.07
N GLU A 523 -18.87 -12.28 -1.03
CA GLU A 523 -18.39 -13.26 -2.01
C GLU A 523 -17.12 -12.78 -2.71
N ASN A 524 -17.03 -11.49 -3.05
CA ASN A 524 -15.81 -10.87 -3.58
C ASN A 524 -14.63 -10.92 -2.58
N LYS A 525 -14.92 -11.03 -1.28
CA LYS A 525 -13.91 -11.25 -0.23
C LYS A 525 -13.62 -12.74 0.04
N GLY A 526 -14.28 -13.66 -0.66
CA GLY A 526 -14.14 -15.11 -0.49
C GLY A 526 -15.05 -15.72 0.58
N TYR A 527 -16.06 -15.00 1.07
CA TYR A 527 -17.02 -15.51 2.07
C TYR A 527 -18.32 -15.95 1.40
N ARG A 528 -18.85 -17.13 1.80
CA ARG A 528 -20.06 -17.68 1.20
C ARG A 528 -21.29 -17.34 2.05
N ALA A 529 -22.31 -16.81 1.41
CA ALA A 529 -23.58 -16.55 2.08
C ALA A 529 -24.78 -16.90 1.20
N ILE A 530 -25.89 -17.28 1.82
CA ILE A 530 -27.17 -17.53 1.14
C ILE A 530 -28.27 -16.73 1.81
N LEU A 531 -29.13 -16.13 0.98
CA LEU A 531 -30.33 -15.46 1.47
C LEU A 531 -31.42 -16.51 1.75
N ILE A 532 -32.04 -16.43 2.94
CA ILE A 532 -33.13 -17.32 3.37
C ILE A 532 -34.43 -16.51 3.39
N GLU A 533 -35.36 -16.85 2.51
CA GLU A 533 -36.59 -16.08 2.28
C GLU A 533 -37.88 -16.91 2.48
N GLY A 534 -39.00 -16.19 2.63
CA GLY A 534 -40.37 -16.70 2.64
C GLY A 534 -40.96 -16.84 4.03
N GLU A 535 -42.25 -17.21 4.09
CA GLU A 535 -42.96 -17.39 5.37
C GLU A 535 -42.17 -18.29 6.34
N GLU A 536 -42.05 -17.82 7.59
CA GLU A 536 -41.27 -18.46 8.66
C GLU A 536 -39.73 -18.53 8.41
N ALA A 537 -39.11 -17.54 7.74
CA ALA A 537 -37.66 -17.50 7.46
C ALA A 537 -36.75 -17.80 8.68
N HIS A 538 -37.07 -17.27 9.86
CA HIS A 538 -36.33 -17.55 11.11
C HIS A 538 -36.37 -19.03 11.53
N LYS A 539 -37.51 -19.70 11.32
CA LYS A 539 -37.66 -21.13 11.61
C LYS A 539 -36.87 -21.96 10.62
N LYS A 540 -36.87 -21.58 9.32
CA LYS A 540 -36.04 -22.21 8.30
C LYS A 540 -34.55 -22.08 8.63
N MET A 541 -34.10 -20.87 8.98
CA MET A 541 -32.71 -20.62 9.42
C MET A 541 -32.33 -21.51 10.60
N ASP A 542 -33.21 -21.64 11.59
CA ASP A 542 -32.99 -22.52 12.75
C ASP A 542 -32.91 -24.00 12.39
N GLU A 543 -33.75 -24.46 11.45
CA GLU A 543 -33.71 -25.81 10.91
C GLU A 543 -32.42 -26.06 10.11
N MET A 544 -32.00 -25.09 9.28
CA MET A 544 -30.77 -25.16 8.49
C MET A 544 -29.52 -25.20 9.38
N LEU A 545 -29.46 -24.39 10.46
CA LEU A 545 -28.39 -24.46 11.47
C LEU A 545 -28.35 -25.84 12.15
N ARG A 546 -29.51 -26.39 12.55
CA ARG A 546 -29.59 -27.72 13.19
C ARG A 546 -29.16 -28.85 12.25
N ARG A 547 -29.52 -28.74 10.96
CA ARG A 547 -29.15 -29.70 9.91
C ARG A 547 -27.73 -29.50 9.40
N LYS A 548 -27.02 -28.45 9.83
CA LYS A 548 -25.70 -28.04 9.33
C LYS A 548 -25.70 -27.76 7.82
N GLU A 549 -26.83 -27.27 7.31
CA GLU A 549 -26.92 -26.74 5.94
C GLU A 549 -26.27 -25.35 5.85
N ILE A 550 -26.25 -24.61 6.97
CA ILE A 550 -25.47 -23.39 7.18
C ILE A 550 -24.69 -23.52 8.48
N ASP A 551 -23.53 -22.85 8.57
CA ASP A 551 -22.61 -22.94 9.70
C ASP A 551 -22.83 -21.82 10.74
N ALA A 552 -23.35 -20.68 10.30
CA ALA A 552 -23.74 -19.55 11.12
C ALA A 552 -24.82 -18.73 10.41
N ALA A 553 -25.44 -17.80 11.13
CA ALA A 553 -26.47 -16.93 10.55
C ALA A 553 -26.29 -15.46 10.92
N VAL A 554 -26.69 -14.58 10.00
CA VAL A 554 -26.82 -13.13 10.20
C VAL A 554 -28.29 -12.77 10.06
N THR A 555 -28.87 -12.11 11.08
CA THR A 555 -30.27 -11.69 11.07
C THR A 555 -30.47 -10.32 11.71
N MET A 556 -31.58 -9.67 11.40
CA MET A 556 -31.98 -8.38 11.97
C MET A 556 -32.66 -8.49 13.33
N ASN A 557 -33.19 -9.67 13.66
CA ASN A 557 -33.77 -9.95 14.95
C ASN A 557 -33.59 -11.44 15.32
N TYR A 558 -33.31 -11.71 16.59
CA TYR A 558 -33.26 -13.07 17.12
C TYR A 558 -33.42 -13.04 18.64
N SER A 559 -34.19 -13.96 19.20
CA SER A 559 -34.41 -14.06 20.64
C SER A 559 -33.33 -14.93 21.29
N PHE A 560 -32.43 -14.30 22.05
CA PHE A 560 -31.44 -15.00 22.85
C PHE A 560 -31.98 -15.32 24.25
N PRO A 561 -31.63 -16.49 24.84
CA PRO A 561 -31.98 -16.78 26.23
C PRO A 561 -31.20 -15.89 27.20
N ILE A 562 -31.72 -15.74 28.42
CA ILE A 562 -30.99 -15.05 29.50
C ILE A 562 -29.66 -15.77 29.74
N GLY A 563 -28.59 -14.99 29.87
CA GLY A 563 -27.21 -15.46 29.91
C GLY A 563 -26.47 -15.32 28.59
N VAL A 564 -27.16 -15.02 27.49
CA VAL A 564 -26.55 -14.80 26.17
C VAL A 564 -26.72 -13.34 25.75
N SER A 565 -25.61 -12.72 25.35
CA SER A 565 -25.58 -11.35 24.84
C SER A 565 -24.65 -11.24 23.63
N THR A 566 -24.91 -10.26 22.78
CA THR A 566 -24.16 -10.05 21.55
C THR A 566 -22.90 -9.21 21.75
N VAL A 567 -21.83 -9.53 21.02
CA VAL A 567 -20.56 -8.78 21.06
C VAL A 567 -20.30 -8.13 19.70
N GLY A 568 -20.62 -6.85 19.59
CA GLY A 568 -20.43 -6.09 18.36
C GLY A 568 -18.96 -5.82 18.04
N ARG A 569 -18.66 -5.56 16.78
CA ARG A 569 -17.32 -5.16 16.33
C ARG A 569 -17.45 -3.92 15.44
N VAL A 570 -16.73 -2.88 15.83
CA VAL A 570 -16.81 -1.54 15.21
C VAL A 570 -15.44 -1.08 14.74
N ILE A 571 -15.43 -0.10 13.84
CA ILE A 571 -14.24 0.66 13.45
C ILE A 571 -14.29 2.01 14.17
N THR A 572 -13.26 2.35 14.92
CA THR A 572 -13.23 3.58 15.72
C THR A 572 -13.00 4.82 14.85
N PRO A 573 -13.80 5.90 14.97
CA PRO A 573 -13.68 7.10 14.14
C PRO A 573 -12.36 7.85 14.31
N GLY A 574 -11.76 7.81 15.50
CA GLY A 574 -10.57 8.59 15.81
C GLY A 574 -9.28 8.03 15.20
N ARG A 575 -9.20 6.71 14.99
CA ARG A 575 -7.97 6.04 14.50
C ARG A 575 -8.19 4.95 13.46
N GLY A 576 -9.44 4.64 13.11
CA GLY A 576 -9.75 3.54 12.18
C GLY A 576 -9.40 2.15 12.74
N ARG A 577 -9.23 2.01 14.07
CA ARG A 577 -8.90 0.72 14.70
C ARG A 577 -10.18 -0.09 14.91
N GLU A 578 -10.09 -1.40 14.76
CA GLU A 578 -11.19 -2.28 15.16
C GLU A 578 -11.26 -2.46 16.68
N MET A 579 -12.48 -2.47 17.21
CA MET A 579 -12.75 -2.64 18.64
C MET A 579 -14.01 -3.48 18.84
N PHE A 580 -13.98 -4.39 19.82
CA PHE A 580 -15.13 -5.19 20.23
C PHE A 580 -15.91 -4.47 21.32
N ILE A 581 -17.23 -4.36 21.16
CA ILE A 581 -18.15 -3.79 22.14
C ILE A 581 -18.84 -4.95 22.87
N ALA A 582 -18.46 -5.15 24.13
CA ALA A 582 -18.97 -6.22 24.96
C ALA A 582 -19.87 -5.65 26.06
N THR A 583 -21.19 -5.55 25.89
CA THR A 583 -22.07 -6.18 24.86
C THR A 583 -23.04 -5.19 24.24
N THR A 584 -23.74 -5.56 23.15
CA THR A 584 -24.58 -4.63 22.35
C THR A 584 -26.09 -4.88 22.39
N THR A 585 -26.52 -6.11 22.66
CA THR A 585 -27.94 -6.49 22.90
C THR A 585 -27.99 -7.83 23.62
N GLY A 586 -29.11 -8.13 24.28
CA GLY A 586 -29.27 -9.32 25.11
C GLY A 586 -29.10 -9.03 26.60
N THR A 587 -29.20 -10.08 27.41
CA THR A 587 -29.18 -9.98 28.89
C THR A 587 -28.28 -11.06 29.47
N SER A 588 -27.05 -10.67 29.85
CA SER A 588 -26.05 -11.60 30.42
C SER A 588 -26.35 -11.98 31.88
N ALA A 589 -26.95 -11.07 32.64
CA ALA A 589 -27.43 -11.25 34.00
C ALA A 589 -28.46 -10.17 34.35
N THR A 590 -29.22 -10.38 35.42
CA THR A 590 -30.18 -9.39 35.95
C THR A 590 -29.49 -8.27 36.72
N ASP A 591 -28.31 -8.55 37.31
CA ASP A 591 -27.47 -7.54 37.94
C ASP A 591 -26.46 -6.96 36.93
N ARG A 592 -26.26 -5.64 36.98
CA ARG A 592 -25.41 -4.90 36.03
C ARG A 592 -23.93 -5.24 36.20
N ALA A 593 -23.42 -5.29 37.43
CA ALA A 593 -22.02 -5.60 37.68
C ALA A 593 -21.71 -7.06 37.32
N GLU A 594 -22.62 -7.99 37.68
CA GLU A 594 -22.54 -9.39 37.23
C GLU A 594 -22.53 -9.49 35.70
N ALA A 595 -23.41 -8.75 35.03
CA ALA A 595 -23.49 -8.72 33.58
C ALA A 595 -22.19 -8.21 32.95
N MET A 596 -21.61 -7.13 33.47
CA MET A 596 -20.35 -6.57 32.95
C MET A 596 -19.16 -7.53 33.10
N VAL A 597 -19.07 -8.28 34.20
CA VAL A 597 -18.03 -9.31 34.37
C VAL A 597 -18.18 -10.43 33.34
N LYS A 598 -19.40 -10.91 33.09
CA LYS A 598 -19.68 -11.88 32.04
C LYS A 598 -19.38 -11.32 30.65
N ASN A 599 -19.77 -10.08 30.39
CA ASN A 599 -19.52 -9.39 29.13
C ASN A 599 -18.03 -9.31 28.80
N ALA A 600 -17.16 -9.07 29.78
CA ALA A 600 -15.72 -9.09 29.56
C ALA A 600 -15.23 -10.43 29.01
N ILE A 601 -15.72 -11.55 29.57
CA ILE A 601 -15.41 -12.90 29.08
C ILE A 601 -15.96 -13.10 27.67
N TYR A 602 -17.18 -12.62 27.39
CA TYR A 602 -17.81 -12.75 26.07
C TYR A 602 -17.00 -12.00 25.01
N GLY A 603 -16.53 -10.79 25.34
CA GLY A 603 -15.67 -9.99 24.49
C GLY A 603 -14.32 -10.64 24.22
N ILE A 604 -13.68 -11.22 25.24
CA ILE A 604 -12.42 -11.98 25.09
C ILE A 604 -12.62 -13.17 24.14
N ILE A 605 -13.72 -13.92 24.28
CA ILE A 605 -14.04 -15.06 23.40
C ILE A 605 -14.21 -14.57 21.96
N ALA A 606 -15.00 -13.53 21.74
CA ALA A 606 -15.26 -13.00 20.40
C ALA A 606 -13.99 -12.46 19.73
N ALA A 607 -13.15 -11.75 20.48
CA ALA A 607 -11.88 -11.22 20.00
C ALA A 607 -10.88 -12.34 19.65
N LYS A 608 -10.74 -13.36 20.52
CA LYS A 608 -9.92 -14.55 20.25
C LYS A 608 -10.40 -15.32 19.03
N ALA A 609 -11.72 -15.55 18.92
CA ALA A 609 -12.33 -16.20 17.77
C ALA A 609 -12.24 -15.37 16.48
N SER A 610 -11.93 -14.08 16.58
CA SER A 610 -11.67 -13.19 15.44
C SER A 610 -10.17 -13.01 15.12
N GLY A 611 -9.29 -13.76 15.79
CA GLY A 611 -7.84 -13.76 15.52
C GLY A 611 -6.98 -12.93 16.49
N VAL A 612 -7.57 -12.23 17.46
CA VAL A 612 -6.81 -11.50 18.48
C VAL A 612 -6.34 -12.47 19.57
N LYS A 613 -5.09 -12.92 19.48
CA LYS A 613 -4.55 -13.98 20.38
C LYS A 613 -4.63 -13.62 21.86
N GLU A 614 -4.30 -12.38 22.20
CA GLU A 614 -4.23 -11.89 23.59
C GLU A 614 -4.93 -10.53 23.73
N PRO A 615 -6.29 -10.52 23.72
CA PRO A 615 -7.05 -9.28 23.67
C PRO A 615 -6.91 -8.49 24.97
N THR A 616 -6.70 -7.18 24.83
CA THR A 616 -6.72 -6.23 25.95
C THR A 616 -8.14 -5.78 26.26
N ILE A 617 -8.49 -5.66 27.54
CA ILE A 617 -9.81 -5.22 28.00
C ILE A 617 -9.76 -3.85 28.67
N GLY A 618 -10.72 -3.00 28.33
CA GLY A 618 -11.03 -1.74 29.02
C GLY A 618 -12.49 -1.73 29.45
N ILE A 619 -12.83 -1.01 30.53
CA ILE A 619 -14.20 -0.94 31.05
C ILE A 619 -14.70 0.48 30.83
N ALA A 620 -15.81 0.66 30.11
CA ALA A 620 -16.40 1.99 29.94
C ALA A 620 -16.76 2.58 31.31
N ASN A 621 -16.49 3.87 31.50
CA ASN A 621 -16.80 4.58 32.74
C ASN A 621 -18.32 4.84 32.87
N ILE A 622 -19.04 3.79 33.20
CA ILE A 622 -20.49 3.75 33.44
C ILE A 622 -20.76 3.15 34.82
N ASP A 623 -22.01 3.21 35.26
CA ASP A 623 -22.42 2.62 36.53
C ASP A 623 -22.11 1.11 36.60
N GLY A 624 -21.59 0.66 37.74
CA GLY A 624 -21.11 -0.71 37.96
C GLY A 624 -19.68 -1.00 37.44
N ALA A 625 -19.01 -0.03 36.78
CA ALA A 625 -17.67 -0.23 36.22
C ALA A 625 -16.61 -0.58 37.27
N ARG A 626 -16.62 0.06 38.45
CA ARG A 626 -15.63 -0.23 39.51
C ARG A 626 -15.87 -1.59 40.17
N GLN A 627 -17.12 -1.95 40.36
CA GLN A 627 -17.50 -3.26 40.89
C GLN A 627 -17.06 -4.37 39.93
N ALA A 628 -17.28 -4.17 38.61
CA ALA A 628 -16.79 -5.06 37.58
C ALA A 628 -15.24 -5.09 37.51
N GLU A 629 -14.57 -3.94 37.62
CA GLU A 629 -13.10 -3.86 37.68
C GLU A 629 -12.55 -4.70 38.83
N LYS A 630 -13.09 -4.53 40.04
CA LYS A 630 -12.67 -5.27 41.24
C LYS A 630 -12.87 -6.78 41.07
N ALA A 631 -14.03 -7.20 40.57
CA ALA A 631 -14.34 -8.59 40.31
C ALA A 631 -13.42 -9.22 39.24
N LEU A 632 -13.13 -8.49 38.16
CA LEU A 632 -12.23 -8.96 37.09
C LEU A 632 -10.77 -9.04 37.57
N ARG A 633 -10.32 -8.10 38.42
CA ARG A 633 -9.00 -8.18 39.04
C ARG A 633 -8.89 -9.35 40.02
N GLU A 634 -9.94 -9.62 40.80
CA GLU A 634 -9.99 -10.80 41.67
C GLU A 634 -9.92 -12.09 40.84
N LEU A 635 -10.66 -12.15 39.73
CA LEU A 635 -10.62 -13.28 38.80
C LEU A 635 -9.22 -13.47 38.18
N GLN A 636 -8.55 -12.37 37.83
CA GLN A 636 -7.17 -12.36 37.35
C GLN A 636 -6.20 -12.91 38.40
N GLN A 637 -6.31 -12.46 39.65
CA GLN A 637 -5.47 -12.92 40.77
C GLN A 637 -5.68 -14.42 41.08
N LYS A 638 -6.89 -14.94 40.84
CA LYS A 638 -7.21 -16.37 40.93
C LYS A 638 -6.82 -17.18 39.69
N GLY A 639 -6.03 -16.60 38.79
CA GLY A 639 -5.33 -17.32 37.71
C GLY A 639 -6.04 -17.34 36.35
N TYR A 640 -7.08 -16.52 36.15
CA TYR A 640 -7.65 -16.33 34.81
C TYR A 640 -6.86 -15.25 34.06
N ASP A 641 -6.39 -15.56 32.86
CA ASP A 641 -5.54 -14.64 32.11
C ASP A 641 -6.35 -13.49 31.50
N ILE A 642 -6.19 -12.30 32.07
CA ILE A 642 -6.78 -11.04 31.60
C ILE A 642 -5.65 -10.04 31.37
N LYS A 643 -5.60 -9.42 30.19
CA LYS A 643 -4.77 -8.25 29.93
C LYS A 643 -5.63 -7.00 29.98
N PHE A 644 -5.32 -6.10 30.91
CA PHE A 644 -6.01 -4.82 31.00
C PHE A 644 -5.33 -3.78 30.12
N ALA A 645 -6.12 -3.02 29.36
CA ALA A 645 -5.64 -1.84 28.65
C ALA A 645 -5.50 -0.65 29.62
N GLU A 646 -4.62 0.29 29.28
CA GLU A 646 -4.44 1.54 30.03
C GLU A 646 -5.07 2.71 29.26
N SER A 647 -5.93 3.47 29.92
CA SER A 647 -6.55 4.69 29.38
C SER A 647 -5.48 5.67 28.92
N ALA A 648 -5.75 6.41 27.84
CA ALA A 648 -4.85 7.41 27.27
C ALA A 648 -4.65 8.66 28.15
N ARG A 649 -5.17 8.66 29.38
CA ARG A 649 -4.99 9.73 30.35
C ARG A 649 -3.62 9.66 31.01
N LYS A 650 -3.16 10.81 31.55
CA LYS A 650 -1.91 10.88 32.32
C LYS A 650 -1.91 10.01 33.58
N ASP A 651 -3.07 9.78 34.19
CA ASP A 651 -3.25 8.91 35.37
C ASP A 651 -3.48 7.43 35.02
N GLY A 652 -3.66 7.11 33.73
CA GLY A 652 -3.90 5.75 33.24
C GLY A 652 -5.19 5.13 33.78
N GLY A 653 -5.16 3.80 33.94
CA GLY A 653 -6.24 3.01 34.52
C GLY A 653 -7.13 2.27 33.52
N VAL A 654 -7.86 1.29 34.04
CA VAL A 654 -8.68 0.34 33.24
C VAL A 654 -10.05 0.89 32.89
N VAL A 655 -10.51 1.88 33.67
CA VAL A 655 -11.79 2.57 33.44
C VAL A 655 -11.60 3.68 32.40
N MET A 656 -12.28 3.50 31.27
CA MET A 656 -12.09 4.19 30.00
C MET A 656 -13.11 5.32 29.81
N ARG A 657 -12.67 6.46 29.29
CA ARG A 657 -13.54 7.61 28.98
C ARG A 657 -13.96 7.62 27.52
N GLY A 658 -14.91 8.47 27.15
CA GLY A 658 -15.38 8.63 25.77
C GLY A 658 -14.25 8.77 24.71
N ASN A 659 -13.17 9.47 25.05
CA ASN A 659 -12.01 9.61 24.17
C ASN A 659 -11.29 8.27 23.90
N ASP A 660 -11.24 7.37 24.88
CA ASP A 660 -10.66 6.04 24.73
C ASP A 660 -11.52 5.16 23.81
N LEU A 661 -12.85 5.33 23.88
CA LEU A 661 -13.78 4.67 22.95
C LEU A 661 -13.58 5.16 21.51
N LEU A 662 -13.36 6.47 21.30
CA LEU A 662 -13.08 7.05 19.97
C LEU A 662 -11.70 6.65 19.42
N ALA A 663 -10.70 6.49 20.29
CA ALA A 663 -9.34 6.11 19.90
C ALA A 663 -9.17 4.60 19.72
N GLY A 664 -10.07 3.79 20.30
CA GLY A 664 -9.92 2.33 20.38
C GLY A 664 -8.73 1.93 21.26
N THR A 665 -8.65 2.46 22.48
CA THR A 665 -7.51 2.21 23.38
C THR A 665 -7.39 0.73 23.76
N ALA A 666 -8.52 0.02 23.93
CA ALA A 666 -8.58 -1.42 24.21
C ALA A 666 -9.07 -2.21 22.98
N ASP A 667 -8.72 -3.52 22.91
CA ASP A 667 -9.33 -4.41 21.91
C ASP A 667 -10.79 -4.69 22.23
N VAL A 668 -11.10 -4.91 23.52
CA VAL A 668 -12.46 -5.15 24.03
C VAL A 668 -12.85 -4.03 24.98
N MET A 669 -13.95 -3.34 24.66
CA MET A 669 -14.56 -2.34 25.52
C MET A 669 -15.79 -2.91 26.21
N VAL A 670 -15.70 -3.09 27.53
CA VAL A 670 -16.73 -3.70 28.38
C VAL A 670 -17.73 -2.65 28.84
N MET A 671 -19.02 -2.91 28.64
CA MET A 671 -20.15 -2.07 29.05
C MET A 671 -21.44 -2.90 29.19
N ASP A 672 -22.50 -2.30 29.72
CA ASP A 672 -23.82 -2.92 29.70
C ASP A 672 -24.44 -2.91 28.29
N SER A 673 -25.42 -3.78 28.05
CA SER A 673 -26.00 -3.95 26.71
C SER A 673 -26.79 -2.75 26.21
N LEU A 674 -27.33 -1.90 27.09
CA LEU A 674 -28.06 -0.70 26.68
C LEU A 674 -27.07 0.37 26.18
N THR A 675 -25.99 0.62 26.92
CA THR A 675 -24.93 1.53 26.46
C THR A 675 -24.27 1.00 25.20
N GLY A 676 -23.97 -0.30 25.12
CA GLY A 676 -23.38 -0.88 23.90
C GLY A 676 -24.28 -0.76 22.68
N ASN A 677 -25.61 -0.88 22.83
CA ASN A 677 -26.56 -0.65 21.75
C ASN A 677 -26.47 0.77 21.17
N LEU A 678 -26.32 1.78 22.04
CA LEU A 678 -26.14 3.16 21.63
C LEU A 678 -24.78 3.36 20.94
N MET A 679 -23.72 2.83 21.54
CA MET A 679 -22.36 3.00 21.01
C MET A 679 -22.19 2.40 19.63
N ILE A 680 -22.74 1.20 19.39
CA ILE A 680 -22.60 0.57 18.08
C ILE A 680 -23.31 1.35 16.97
N LYS A 681 -24.48 1.94 17.26
CA LYS A 681 -25.19 2.81 16.31
C LYS A 681 -24.37 4.06 15.99
N LEU A 682 -23.81 4.70 17.02
CA LEU A 682 -22.96 5.89 16.84
C LEU A 682 -21.73 5.55 15.98
N PHE A 683 -21.04 4.46 16.28
CA PHE A 683 -19.84 4.06 15.54
C PHE A 683 -20.10 3.53 14.14
N SER A 684 -21.27 2.96 13.89
CA SER A 684 -21.55 2.37 12.57
C SER A 684 -22.22 3.35 11.61
N ALA A 685 -22.84 4.43 12.12
CA ALA A 685 -23.58 5.40 11.33
C ALA A 685 -22.98 6.83 11.32
N PHE A 686 -21.81 7.07 11.93
CA PHE A 686 -21.23 8.43 12.02
C PHE A 686 -20.97 9.08 10.65
N THR A 687 -20.62 8.30 9.64
CA THR A 687 -20.35 8.76 8.27
C THR A 687 -21.61 9.13 7.49
N THR A 688 -22.78 8.64 7.91
CA THR A 688 -24.06 8.87 7.22
C THR A 688 -24.92 9.92 7.94
N GLY A 689 -24.36 10.57 8.96
CA GLY A 689 -25.11 11.47 9.84
C GLY A 689 -26.17 10.76 10.70
N GLY A 690 -26.06 9.44 10.88
CA GLY A 690 -27.00 8.64 11.66
C GLY A 690 -28.19 8.08 10.87
N SER A 691 -28.22 8.26 9.53
CA SER A 691 -29.34 7.79 8.69
C SER A 691 -29.38 6.26 8.53
N TYR A 692 -28.22 5.63 8.34
CA TYR A 692 -28.06 4.17 8.30
C TYR A 692 -26.63 3.77 8.67
N GLU A 693 -26.41 2.53 9.07
CA GLU A 693 -25.08 2.03 9.43
C GLU A 693 -24.29 1.69 8.15
N SER A 694 -23.13 2.32 7.92
CA SER A 694 -22.32 2.12 6.69
C SER A 694 -20.90 1.60 6.95
N VAL A 695 -20.49 1.50 8.21
CA VAL A 695 -19.13 1.05 8.60
C VAL A 695 -19.24 0.08 9.79
N GLY A 696 -18.44 -0.99 9.79
CA GLY A 696 -18.37 -1.95 10.90
C GLY A 696 -18.92 -3.34 10.57
N TYR A 697 -19.17 -4.15 11.60
CA TYR A 697 -19.46 -5.59 11.48
C TYR A 697 -20.78 -6.00 12.15
N GLY A 698 -21.63 -5.03 12.49
CA GLY A 698 -22.90 -5.25 13.18
C GLY A 698 -22.76 -5.55 14.68
N TYR A 699 -23.91 -5.85 15.30
CA TYR A 699 -24.08 -6.14 16.74
C TYR A 699 -23.43 -7.47 17.13
N GLY A 700 -23.03 -8.28 16.15
CA GLY A 700 -22.16 -9.42 16.38
C GLY A 700 -22.86 -10.62 17.01
N PRO A 701 -22.09 -11.67 17.37
CA PRO A 701 -22.62 -12.98 17.75
C PRO A 701 -23.17 -12.98 19.16
N GLY A 702 -24.27 -13.71 19.39
CA GLY A 702 -24.68 -14.09 20.74
C GLY A 702 -23.67 -15.05 21.37
N ILE A 703 -23.11 -14.67 22.52
CA ILE A 703 -22.16 -15.49 23.29
C ILE A 703 -22.71 -15.67 24.70
N GLY A 704 -22.61 -16.90 25.23
CA GLY A 704 -22.96 -17.24 26.59
C GLY A 704 -22.53 -18.67 26.96
N GLU A 705 -22.48 -18.98 28.25
CA GLU A 705 -22.05 -20.29 28.74
C GLU A 705 -23.04 -21.39 28.29
N GLY A 706 -22.56 -22.37 27.54
CA GLY A 706 -23.38 -23.47 27.04
C GLY A 706 -24.27 -23.13 25.83
N TYR A 707 -24.12 -21.95 25.23
CA TYR A 707 -24.81 -21.59 23.99
C TYR A 707 -24.14 -22.27 22.79
N ASP A 708 -24.93 -22.87 21.90
CA ASP A 708 -24.47 -23.82 20.89
C ASP A 708 -24.68 -23.34 19.43
N LYS A 709 -25.07 -22.09 19.23
CA LYS A 709 -25.30 -21.50 17.90
C LYS A 709 -24.43 -20.26 17.68
N ILE A 710 -24.10 -19.99 16.41
CA ILE A 710 -23.45 -18.74 15.99
C ILE A 710 -24.49 -17.93 15.19
N VAL A 711 -25.17 -17.03 15.89
CA VAL A 711 -26.16 -16.11 15.31
C VAL A 711 -25.73 -14.69 15.58
N LEU A 712 -25.53 -13.91 14.52
CA LEU A 712 -25.12 -12.51 14.56
C LEU A 712 -26.30 -11.60 14.29
N ILE A 713 -26.32 -10.46 14.98
CA ILE A 713 -27.34 -9.42 14.78
C ILE A 713 -26.78 -8.26 13.97
N VAL A 714 -27.57 -7.79 13.00
CA VAL A 714 -27.40 -6.50 12.30
C VAL A 714 -28.64 -5.63 12.52
N SER A 715 -28.54 -4.32 12.30
CA SER A 715 -29.72 -3.44 12.32
C SER A 715 -30.55 -3.61 11.06
N ARG A 716 -31.84 -3.28 11.13
CA ARG A 716 -32.69 -3.12 9.93
C ARG A 716 -32.19 -2.00 9.02
N ALA A 717 -31.50 -1.02 9.60
CA ALA A 717 -30.86 0.08 8.89
C ALA A 717 -29.36 -0.19 8.61
N SER A 718 -28.92 -1.44 8.55
CA SER A 718 -27.54 -1.76 8.16
C SER A 718 -27.37 -1.76 6.64
N GLY A 719 -26.47 -0.92 6.14
CA GLY A 719 -26.05 -0.89 4.75
C GLY A 719 -25.25 -2.13 4.35
N ALA A 720 -25.13 -2.35 3.04
CA ALA A 720 -24.45 -3.48 2.45
C ALA A 720 -23.04 -3.73 3.04
N PRO A 721 -22.18 -2.70 3.27
CA PRO A 721 -20.86 -2.91 3.87
C PRO A 721 -20.89 -3.51 5.29
N VAL A 722 -21.89 -3.14 6.11
CA VAL A 722 -22.02 -3.62 7.48
C VAL A 722 -22.53 -5.06 7.51
N ILE A 723 -23.48 -5.39 6.63
CA ILE A 723 -23.97 -6.77 6.47
C ILE A 723 -22.84 -7.66 5.95
N ALA A 724 -22.06 -7.20 4.96
CA ALA A 724 -20.88 -7.91 4.47
C ALA A 724 -19.83 -8.12 5.58
N GLY A 725 -19.60 -7.11 6.41
CA GLY A 725 -18.78 -7.22 7.62
C GLY A 725 -19.32 -8.28 8.59
N ALA A 726 -20.64 -8.34 8.81
CA ALA A 726 -21.23 -9.36 9.66
C ALA A 726 -21.04 -10.79 9.10
N ILE A 727 -21.10 -10.98 7.78
CA ILE A 727 -20.82 -12.27 7.11
C ILE A 727 -19.35 -12.68 7.32
N GLU A 728 -18.44 -11.73 7.14
CA GLU A 728 -17.01 -11.89 7.41
C GLU A 728 -16.76 -12.29 8.87
N TYR A 729 -17.39 -11.58 9.81
CA TYR A 729 -17.29 -11.86 11.24
C TYR A 729 -17.84 -13.27 11.57
N ALA A 730 -19.01 -13.63 11.05
CA ALA A 730 -19.59 -14.97 11.23
C ALA A 730 -18.65 -16.07 10.72
N THR A 731 -18.03 -15.86 9.55
CA THR A 731 -17.10 -16.82 8.95
C THR A 731 -15.85 -17.01 9.81
N GLN A 732 -15.28 -15.92 10.33
CA GLN A 732 -14.13 -15.99 11.24
C GLN A 732 -14.44 -16.79 12.50
N LEU A 733 -15.63 -16.59 13.09
CA LEU A 733 -16.07 -17.31 14.28
C LEU A 733 -16.21 -18.82 14.02
N VAL A 734 -16.74 -19.21 12.86
CA VAL A 734 -16.84 -20.63 12.47
C VAL A 734 -15.45 -21.23 12.27
N LYS A 735 -14.59 -20.58 11.46
CA LYS A 735 -13.23 -21.07 11.14
C LYS A 735 -12.39 -21.29 12.39
N ASN A 736 -12.50 -20.37 13.35
CA ASN A 736 -11.73 -20.42 14.59
C ASN A 736 -12.43 -21.20 15.72
N ASN A 737 -13.50 -21.94 15.42
CA ASN A 737 -14.24 -22.77 16.38
C ASN A 737 -14.70 -21.99 17.62
N CYS A 738 -15.37 -20.84 17.43
CA CYS A 738 -15.85 -19.96 18.50
C CYS A 738 -16.56 -20.72 19.63
N LEU A 739 -17.44 -21.68 19.31
CA LEU A 739 -18.18 -22.45 20.33
C LEU A 739 -17.26 -23.27 21.24
N LYS A 740 -16.18 -23.85 20.68
CA LYS A 740 -15.18 -24.58 21.46
C LYS A 740 -14.35 -23.62 22.31
N LEU A 741 -13.91 -22.50 21.72
CA LEU A 741 -13.19 -21.44 22.44
C LEU A 741 -14.03 -20.90 23.61
N ALA A 742 -15.33 -20.70 23.41
CA ALA A 742 -16.24 -20.27 24.46
C ALA A 742 -16.25 -21.28 25.61
N ALA A 743 -16.46 -22.56 25.32
CA ALA A 743 -16.44 -23.61 26.34
C ALA A 743 -15.11 -23.67 27.11
N ASP A 744 -13.98 -23.57 26.41
CA ASP A 744 -12.64 -23.59 27.00
C ASP A 744 -12.39 -22.37 27.90
N GLU A 745 -12.79 -21.16 27.47
CA GLU A 745 -12.63 -19.92 28.24
C GLU A 745 -13.55 -19.89 29.47
N PHE A 746 -14.81 -20.32 29.36
CA PHE A 746 -15.69 -20.48 30.54
C PHE A 746 -15.14 -21.52 31.51
N ALA A 747 -14.60 -22.63 31.02
CA ALA A 747 -13.97 -23.63 31.89
C ALA A 747 -12.72 -23.10 32.61
N LYS A 748 -11.94 -22.21 31.97
CA LYS A 748 -10.84 -21.49 32.64
C LYS A 748 -11.36 -20.51 33.69
N ALA A 749 -12.31 -19.66 33.34
CA ALA A 749 -12.87 -18.66 34.26
C ALA A 749 -13.54 -19.31 35.48
N ASN A 750 -14.30 -20.39 35.28
CA ASN A 750 -14.91 -21.16 36.36
C ASN A 750 -13.88 -21.82 37.28
N ARG A 751 -12.77 -22.35 36.73
CA ARG A 751 -11.66 -22.88 37.54
C ARG A 751 -11.00 -21.81 38.40
N SER A 752 -10.97 -20.57 37.92
CA SER A 752 -10.50 -19.39 38.67
C SER A 752 -11.56 -18.77 39.58
N GLY A 753 -12.69 -19.44 39.78
CA GLY A 753 -13.68 -19.06 40.78
C GLY A 753 -14.71 -18.01 40.32
N LEU A 754 -14.97 -17.93 39.01
CA LEU A 754 -15.98 -17.01 38.46
C LEU A 754 -17.34 -17.10 39.18
N LYS A 755 -17.86 -18.30 39.43
CA LYS A 755 -19.17 -18.49 40.07
C LYS A 755 -19.21 -17.88 41.48
N GLN A 756 -18.19 -18.12 42.30
CA GLN A 756 -18.13 -17.55 43.65
C GLN A 756 -18.04 -16.02 43.63
N ILE A 757 -17.30 -15.44 42.68
CA ILE A 757 -17.18 -13.99 42.53
C ILE A 757 -18.54 -13.38 42.14
N LEU A 758 -19.25 -14.02 41.20
CA LEU A 758 -20.57 -13.55 40.77
C LEU A 758 -21.62 -13.67 41.86
N ASP A 759 -21.60 -14.73 42.68
CA ASP A 759 -22.52 -14.88 43.81
C ASP A 759 -22.27 -13.82 44.89
N GLY A 760 -21.01 -13.49 45.17
CA GLY A 760 -20.65 -12.41 46.11
C GLY A 760 -21.09 -11.02 45.67
N LEU A 761 -21.24 -10.77 44.36
CA LEU A 761 -21.81 -9.52 43.84
C LEU A 761 -23.33 -9.43 44.10
N LYS A 762 -24.04 -10.57 44.17
CA LYS A 762 -25.49 -10.61 44.45
C LYS A 762 -25.81 -10.36 45.93
N GLU A 763 -25.00 -10.92 46.84
CA GLU A 763 -25.22 -10.82 48.30
C GLU A 763 -25.03 -9.40 48.82
N ARG A 764 -24.12 -8.60 48.25
CA ARG A 764 -23.93 -7.19 48.66
C ARG A 764 -25.17 -6.33 48.46
N LYS A 765 -25.98 -6.64 47.44
CA LYS A 765 -27.22 -5.90 47.15
C LYS A 765 -28.35 -6.21 48.13
N THR A 766 -28.27 -7.34 48.84
CA THR A 766 -29.32 -7.79 49.79
C THR A 766 -29.09 -7.27 51.22
N ALA A 767 -27.91 -6.74 51.53
CA ALA A 767 -27.55 -6.24 52.86
C ALA A 767 -27.89 -4.76 53.12
N ALA A 768 -28.42 -4.04 52.11
CA ALA A 768 -28.90 -2.67 52.29
C ALA A 768 -30.29 -2.67 52.96
N THR A 769 -30.31 -2.92 54.27
CA THR A 769 -31.48 -2.66 55.13
C THR A 769 -31.59 -1.16 55.40
N GLU A 770 -32.74 -0.58 55.09
CA GLU A 770 -33.15 0.79 55.45
C GLU A 770 -33.24 0.94 56.98
N GLU A 771 -32.15 1.31 57.65
CA GLU A 771 -32.23 2.02 58.95
C GLU A 771 -32.05 3.52 58.72
N GLU A 772 -33.01 4.30 59.21
CA GLU A 772 -33.06 5.76 59.05
C GLU A 772 -32.04 6.43 60.01
N VAL A 773 -30.78 6.48 59.61
CA VAL A 773 -29.70 7.15 60.37
C VAL A 773 -29.86 8.67 60.26
N LYS A 774 -30.06 9.37 61.38
CA LYS A 774 -30.18 10.84 61.41
C LYS A 774 -28.80 11.51 61.33
N PRO A 775 -28.66 12.62 60.58
CA PRO A 775 -27.39 13.34 60.48
C PRO A 775 -26.97 13.94 61.83
N PRO A 776 -25.67 13.88 62.19
CA PRO A 776 -25.09 14.57 63.35
C PRO A 776 -25.23 16.09 63.26
N ALA A 777 -24.81 16.81 64.31
CA ALA A 777 -24.82 18.27 64.30
C ALA A 777 -24.04 18.81 63.09
N LYS A 778 -24.64 19.77 62.38
CA LYS A 778 -24.08 20.29 61.12
C LYS A 778 -22.70 20.91 61.35
N GLU A 779 -21.72 20.45 60.57
CA GLU A 779 -20.36 20.97 60.51
C GLU A 779 -20.07 21.66 59.18
N ILE A 780 -19.05 22.51 59.12
CA ILE A 780 -18.55 23.06 57.87
C ILE A 780 -17.72 21.98 57.18
N VAL A 781 -18.21 21.51 56.03
CA VAL A 781 -17.56 20.49 55.21
C VAL A 781 -16.77 21.16 54.08
N THR A 782 -15.44 21.00 54.09
CA THR A 782 -14.51 21.66 53.14
C THR A 782 -13.65 20.66 52.37
N VAL A 783 -13.63 19.40 52.79
CA VAL A 783 -12.82 18.35 52.17
C VAL A 783 -13.70 17.42 51.35
N GLU A 784 -13.33 17.20 50.09
CA GLU A 784 -13.99 16.25 49.20
C GLU A 784 -13.27 14.89 49.26
N ILE A 785 -13.99 13.82 49.60
CA ILE A 785 -13.50 12.45 49.50
C ILE A 785 -14.05 11.84 48.19
N PRO A 786 -13.22 11.68 47.14
CA PRO A 786 -13.63 11.10 45.87
C PRO A 786 -13.58 9.57 45.90
N GLY A 787 -14.13 8.94 44.84
CA GLY A 787 -14.00 7.50 44.61
C GLY A 787 -15.19 6.67 45.10
N ILE A 788 -16.31 7.32 45.43
CA ILE A 788 -17.55 6.69 45.88
C ILE A 788 -18.50 6.57 44.68
N GLU A 789 -19.22 5.46 44.56
CA GLU A 789 -20.22 5.22 43.51
C GLU A 789 -21.48 6.07 43.75
N ILE A 790 -22.14 6.51 42.67
CA ILE A 790 -23.29 7.43 42.78
C ILE A 790 -24.48 6.80 43.52
N MET A 791 -24.65 5.48 43.44
CA MET A 791 -25.72 4.77 44.15
C MET A 791 -25.40 4.59 45.63
N ASP A 792 -24.12 4.60 45.99
CA ASP A 792 -23.66 4.37 47.36
C ASP A 792 -23.37 5.67 48.11
N ILE A 793 -23.46 6.83 47.45
CA ILE A 793 -23.06 8.12 48.02
C ILE A 793 -23.90 8.51 49.24
N GLU A 794 -25.21 8.22 49.21
CA GLU A 794 -26.11 8.47 50.33
C GLU A 794 -25.84 7.52 51.49
N ASP A 795 -25.55 6.25 51.20
CA ASP A 795 -25.28 5.24 52.22
C ASP A 795 -23.88 5.39 52.82
N ALA A 796 -22.91 5.87 52.04
CA ALA A 796 -21.59 6.29 52.51
C ALA A 796 -21.71 7.47 53.48
N ALA A 797 -22.53 8.48 53.16
CA ALA A 797 -22.82 9.59 54.07
C ALA A 797 -23.53 9.10 55.35
N LYS A 798 -24.53 8.22 55.24
CA LYS A 798 -25.20 7.60 56.40
C LYS A 798 -24.26 6.75 57.26
N THR A 799 -23.29 6.06 56.64
CA THR A 799 -22.28 5.27 57.36
C THR A 799 -21.40 6.19 58.22
N LEU A 800 -21.04 7.37 57.72
CA LEU A 800 -20.35 8.39 58.50
C LEU A 800 -21.24 8.99 59.60
N TRP A 801 -22.52 9.21 59.30
CA TRP A 801 -23.49 9.68 60.30
C TRP A 801 -23.66 8.71 61.47
N ALA A 802 -23.66 7.39 61.19
CA ALA A 802 -23.75 6.35 62.22
C ALA A 802 -22.53 6.35 63.16
N GLU A 803 -21.37 6.80 62.67
CA GLU A 803 -20.13 6.96 63.44
C GLU A 803 -19.96 8.38 64.03
N GLY A 804 -21.01 9.20 63.94
CA GLY A 804 -21.07 10.55 64.52
C GLY A 804 -20.37 11.64 63.72
N ILE A 805 -19.99 11.38 62.47
CA ILE A 805 -19.33 12.35 61.59
C ILE A 805 -20.38 13.00 60.67
N TYR A 806 -20.49 14.33 60.70
CA TYR A 806 -21.35 15.03 59.74
C TYR A 806 -20.72 15.00 58.34
N ALA A 807 -21.52 14.57 57.36
CA ALA A 807 -21.10 14.45 55.98
C ALA A 807 -22.22 14.90 55.03
N GLU A 808 -21.87 15.57 53.93
CA GLU A 808 -22.81 15.94 52.86
C GLU A 808 -22.42 15.20 51.57
N THR A 809 -23.37 14.95 50.67
CA THR A 809 -23.11 14.33 49.36
C THR A 809 -22.95 15.41 48.29
N GLY A 810 -22.05 15.22 47.34
CA GLY A 810 -21.78 16.18 46.29
C GLY A 810 -21.31 15.55 44.98
N MET A 811 -21.17 16.39 43.95
CA MET A 811 -20.61 16.01 42.65
C MET A 811 -19.35 16.83 42.39
N GLY A 812 -18.19 16.18 42.48
CA GLY A 812 -16.89 16.77 42.19
C GLY A 812 -16.51 16.64 40.71
N CYS A 813 -15.40 17.26 40.31
CA CYS A 813 -14.90 17.27 38.92
C CYS A 813 -14.57 15.88 38.35
N THR A 814 -14.48 14.85 39.18
CA THR A 814 -14.09 13.48 38.79
C THR A 814 -15.12 12.41 39.12
N GLY A 815 -16.27 12.78 39.70
CA GLY A 815 -17.32 11.84 40.09
C GLY A 815 -18.04 12.25 41.38
N PRO A 816 -18.89 11.36 41.93
CA PRO A 816 -19.55 11.56 43.22
C PRO A 816 -18.51 11.68 44.35
N VAL A 817 -18.74 12.60 45.28
CA VAL A 817 -17.85 12.86 46.44
C VAL A 817 -18.66 12.95 47.74
N VAL A 818 -18.06 12.53 48.85
CA VAL A 818 -18.59 12.81 50.19
C VAL A 818 -17.78 13.93 50.83
N LEU A 819 -18.48 14.95 51.29
CA LEU A 819 -17.93 16.17 51.87
C LEU A 819 -17.88 16.03 53.40
N VAL A 820 -16.70 16.22 53.99
CA VAL A 820 -16.49 16.19 55.46
C VAL A 820 -15.69 17.40 55.93
N SER A 821 -15.67 17.65 57.24
CA SER A 821 -14.81 18.67 57.85
C SER A 821 -13.34 18.21 57.85
N GLU A 822 -12.40 19.15 57.75
CA GLU A 822 -10.94 18.85 57.77
C GLU A 822 -10.51 18.02 58.99
N ALA A 823 -11.14 18.24 60.14
CA ALA A 823 -10.85 17.49 61.36
C ALA A 823 -11.22 16.00 61.28
N ASN A 824 -12.17 15.64 60.40
CA ASN A 824 -12.71 14.30 60.28
C ASN A 824 -12.20 13.54 59.03
N GLU A 825 -11.40 14.16 58.16
CA GLU A 825 -10.92 13.57 56.91
C GLU A 825 -10.28 12.18 57.10
N ALA A 826 -9.26 12.08 57.94
CA ALA A 826 -8.53 10.82 58.14
C ALA A 826 -9.43 9.69 58.67
N LYS A 827 -10.33 10.02 59.60
CA LYS A 827 -11.26 9.06 60.20
C LYS A 827 -12.37 8.66 59.22
N ALA A 828 -12.87 9.60 58.42
CA ALA A 828 -13.86 9.33 57.38
C ALA A 828 -13.29 8.42 56.29
N ILE A 829 -12.05 8.65 55.86
CA ILE A 829 -11.36 7.76 54.90
C ILE A 829 -11.23 6.35 55.48
N GLU A 830 -10.80 6.20 56.74
CA GLU A 830 -10.68 4.89 57.38
C GLU A 830 -12.02 4.13 57.43
N ILE A 831 -13.10 4.81 57.84
CA ILE A 831 -14.45 4.23 57.93
C ILE A 831 -14.95 3.81 56.55
N LEU A 832 -14.84 4.70 55.55
CA LEU A 832 -15.30 4.43 54.20
C LEU A 832 -14.49 3.33 53.50
N THR A 833 -13.18 3.25 53.78
CA THR A 833 -12.31 2.17 53.27
C THR A 833 -12.72 0.83 53.89
N LYS A 834 -12.95 0.81 55.21
CA LYS A 834 -13.37 -0.40 55.93
C LYS A 834 -14.77 -0.87 55.51
N ALA A 835 -15.67 0.05 55.22
CA ALA A 835 -17.01 -0.23 54.69
C ALA A 835 -16.98 -0.60 53.19
N GLY A 836 -15.85 -0.40 52.50
CA GLY A 836 -15.63 -0.80 51.12
C GLY A 836 -16.15 0.20 50.08
N TYR A 837 -16.44 1.44 50.48
CA TYR A 837 -16.90 2.51 49.58
C TYR A 837 -15.74 3.18 48.82
N ILE A 838 -14.53 3.18 49.38
CA ILE A 838 -13.30 3.70 48.75
C ILE A 838 -12.13 2.72 48.96
N ASN A 839 -11.06 2.84 48.19
CA ASN A 839 -9.90 1.94 48.20
C ASN A 839 -8.74 2.42 49.06
#